data_AF-A0A2K0T030-F1
#
_entry.id   AF-A0A2K0T030-F1
#
_cell.length_a   1.000
_cell.length_b   1.000
_cell.length_c   1.000
_cell.angle_alpha   90.00
_cell.angle_beta   90.00
_cell.angle_gamma   90.00
#
_symmetry.space_group_name_H-M   'P 1'
#
loop_
_entity.id
_entity.type
_entity.pdbx_description
1 polymer ?
#
loop_
_entity_poly.entity_id
_entity_poly.type
_entity_poly.pdbx_seq_one_letter_code
_entity_poly.pdbx_strand_id
1 'polypeptide(L)'
;MAAEELLDPAVPELSEEVLHESIDARTESLATLRELGPPDLVHLVKQSTRDARKQTGVYHHVTGVDASSSASLAAYINTLTYGDHSPNAVSKVVAGVFCCYNAFSRLDMRVHVSYPGTVESYCVDERGDKRKASDDMWLETYLCSVLRAYSYADDGSGSSIRKIVGVRRFNPVTKTETEHRFLNAAEQLFFRGWQLGSDSIVQVPTNVSNHLTTGLLKYLETTGRYASGINLFEKLRTQSVEVASLLAKVLFMGNEEVLGVKILHESLQHTPMDYVMLDTQADFLLKKAQKADTPEVKEERLKMALGCADRSTIAAPSEFSTWARLAQVYVAMEDWENALTILNSCPMFTYQDKDSPMMPEPRDVHLPTMSETRLDEIDSEPESRYSEQVDPSLLNLRAASYRGTFKKAYGILTEMTAKIGWDQLLKIRSNVFVMEDEYRTEKQEATQAAQPKRTPSMDGLRGTPDPTNNGDEGSDDEGEKSSEAATTLVPNGEGSGVEKPSSTIDPEEVKADTTENGTHADDHLSKLNTKRLCERWLDSLFMVLYEDLRVYTIWRTQMAQYRAQQMQYKKSAEEWEILGSLAERLQHFDEAAEAYRACLSLRFSPKALTGVMRVFEKTKSTRDTVAALIRLVTWQYRWYSQFSPELLRTMRILIEDEGALKVRSIVQATSLPQDVITLTHSYAALFVNFHSSGTDG
;
A
#
# COMPACT_ATOMS: atom_id res chain seq x y z
N MET A 1 -29.00 24.10 -12.15
CA MET A 1 -27.63 24.44 -12.58
C MET A 1 -27.24 23.46 -13.67
N ALA A 2 -27.01 23.93 -14.90
CA ALA A 2 -26.55 23.04 -15.96
C ALA A 2 -25.13 22.60 -15.60
N ALA A 3 -24.93 21.31 -15.36
CA ALA A 3 -23.59 20.74 -15.33
C ALA A 3 -23.01 20.97 -16.73
N GLU A 4 -21.99 21.82 -16.86
CA GLU A 4 -21.14 21.77 -18.05
C GLU A 4 -20.62 20.33 -18.14
N GLU A 5 -20.93 19.69 -19.26
CA GLU A 5 -20.63 18.29 -19.50
C GLU A 5 -19.10 18.16 -19.52
N LEU A 6 -18.55 17.48 -18.50
CA LEU A 6 -17.11 17.27 -18.38
C LEU A 6 -16.63 16.53 -19.63
N LEU A 7 -15.63 17.06 -20.33
CA LEU A 7 -14.98 16.29 -21.38
C LEU A 7 -14.38 15.02 -20.76
N ASP A 8 -14.71 13.88 -21.37
CA ASP A 8 -14.06 12.62 -21.04
C ASP A 8 -12.54 12.74 -21.25
N PRO A 9 -11.71 12.06 -20.44
CA PRO A 9 -10.28 12.13 -20.63
C PRO A 9 -9.94 11.51 -21.99
N ALA A 10 -8.86 11.98 -22.61
CA ALA A 10 -8.40 11.42 -23.87
C ALA A 10 -8.23 9.89 -23.80
N VAL A 11 -8.33 9.23 -24.95
CA VAL A 11 -8.28 7.78 -25.03
C VAL A 11 -6.84 7.36 -25.34
N PRO A 12 -6.11 6.72 -24.41
CA PRO A 12 -4.84 6.09 -24.73
C PRO A 12 -5.09 4.90 -25.66
N GLU A 13 -4.18 4.65 -26.60
CA GLU A 13 -4.29 3.53 -27.55
C GLU A 13 -2.97 2.75 -27.59
N LEU A 14 -3.02 1.47 -27.24
CA LEU A 14 -1.93 0.53 -27.42
C LEU A 14 -2.24 -0.33 -28.64
N SER A 15 -1.35 -0.33 -29.64
CA SER A 15 -1.55 -1.07 -30.89
C SER A 15 -1.02 -2.49 -30.76
N GLU A 16 -1.80 -3.46 -31.23
CA GLU A 16 -1.41 -4.86 -31.26
C GLU A 16 -0.45 -5.16 -32.43
N GLU A 17 0.45 -6.14 -32.25
CA GLU A 17 1.20 -6.73 -33.36
C GLU A 17 0.31 -7.71 -34.14
N VAL A 18 -0.36 -8.60 -33.40
CA VAL A 18 -1.31 -9.57 -33.93
C VAL A 18 -2.72 -9.25 -33.43
N LEU A 19 -3.68 -9.19 -34.36
CA LEU A 19 -5.07 -8.89 -34.04
C LEU A 19 -5.62 -9.89 -33.00
N HIS A 20 -6.21 -9.37 -31.93
CA HIS A 20 -6.81 -10.08 -30.80
C HIS A 20 -5.85 -10.65 -29.75
N GLU A 21 -4.53 -10.39 -29.86
CA GLU A 21 -3.55 -10.87 -28.88
C GLU A 21 -3.84 -10.40 -27.44
N SER A 22 -4.40 -9.20 -27.25
CA SER A 22 -4.75 -8.70 -25.92
C SER A 22 -5.93 -9.44 -25.28
N ILE A 23 -6.88 -9.90 -26.10
CA ILE A 23 -8.03 -10.69 -25.65
C ILE A 23 -7.59 -12.10 -25.28
N ASP A 24 -6.68 -12.67 -26.08
CA ASP A 24 -6.13 -14.01 -25.85
C ASP A 24 -5.26 -14.00 -24.57
N ALA A 25 -4.35 -13.04 -24.43
CA ALA A 25 -3.55 -12.87 -23.22
C ALA A 25 -4.41 -12.67 -21.96
N ARG A 26 -5.50 -11.89 -22.06
CA ARG A 26 -6.47 -11.76 -20.97
C ARG A 26 -7.10 -13.10 -20.61
N THR A 27 -7.46 -13.91 -21.60
CA THR A 27 -8.07 -15.23 -21.39
C THR A 27 -7.10 -16.18 -20.69
N GLU A 28 -5.84 -16.21 -21.12
CA GLU A 28 -4.79 -17.01 -20.49
C GLU A 28 -4.53 -16.59 -19.04
N SER A 29 -4.62 -15.29 -18.74
CA SER A 29 -4.43 -14.77 -17.38
C SER A 29 -5.53 -15.14 -16.40
N LEU A 30 -6.74 -15.55 -16.85
CA LEU A 30 -7.87 -15.80 -15.95
C LEU A 30 -7.56 -16.85 -14.88
N ALA A 31 -6.80 -17.90 -15.23
CA ALA A 31 -6.45 -18.98 -14.32
C ALA A 31 -5.51 -18.54 -13.18
N THR A 32 -4.80 -17.40 -13.33
CA THR A 32 -3.85 -16.89 -12.33
C THR A 32 -4.44 -15.81 -11.42
N LEU A 33 -5.60 -15.25 -11.76
CA LEU A 33 -6.26 -14.20 -10.97
C LEU A 33 -6.70 -14.72 -9.60
N ARG A 34 -6.43 -13.94 -8.56
CA ARG A 34 -6.72 -14.33 -7.16
C ARG A 34 -7.47 -13.26 -6.37
N GLU A 35 -7.51 -12.03 -6.86
CA GLU A 35 -8.12 -10.88 -6.17
C GLU A 35 -9.38 -10.41 -6.93
N LEU A 36 -9.70 -9.12 -6.82
CA LEU A 36 -10.80 -8.47 -7.56
C LEU A 36 -10.65 -8.51 -9.10
N GLY A 37 -9.52 -9.00 -9.62
CA GLY A 37 -9.16 -9.01 -11.03
C GLY A 37 -8.52 -7.71 -11.52
N PRO A 38 -7.95 -7.73 -12.74
CA PRO A 38 -7.30 -6.58 -13.33
C PRO A 38 -8.31 -5.50 -13.74
N PRO A 39 -7.86 -4.28 -14.09
CA PRO A 39 -8.68 -3.30 -14.79
C PRO A 39 -9.40 -3.91 -16.00
N ASP A 40 -10.56 -3.36 -16.32
CA ASP A 40 -11.36 -3.81 -17.44
C ASP A 40 -10.60 -3.54 -18.75
N LEU A 41 -10.71 -4.44 -19.72
CA LEU A 41 -10.05 -4.35 -21.01
C LEU A 41 -11.05 -3.88 -22.06
N VAL A 42 -10.64 -2.92 -22.87
CA VAL A 42 -11.40 -2.46 -24.04
C VAL A 42 -10.52 -2.69 -25.25
N HIS A 43 -10.98 -3.55 -26.15
CA HIS A 43 -10.33 -3.82 -27.43
C HIS A 43 -11.18 -3.26 -28.56
N LEU A 44 -10.55 -2.60 -29.53
CA LEU A 44 -11.20 -2.05 -30.71
C LEU A 44 -10.49 -2.55 -31.97
N VAL A 45 -11.28 -2.93 -32.97
CA VAL A 45 -10.79 -3.25 -34.31
C VAL A 45 -10.98 -2.04 -35.20
N LYS A 46 -9.87 -1.40 -35.58
CA LYS A 46 -9.83 -0.28 -36.52
C LYS A 46 -9.53 -0.79 -37.92
N GLN A 47 -10.31 -0.35 -38.90
CA GLN A 47 -10.13 -0.64 -40.32
C GLN A 47 -9.67 0.62 -41.05
N SER A 48 -8.61 0.52 -41.85
CA SER A 48 -8.15 1.67 -42.63
C SER A 48 -9.21 2.12 -43.65
N THR A 49 -9.39 3.44 -43.78
CA THR A 49 -10.28 4.01 -44.81
C THR A 49 -9.71 3.86 -46.22
N ARG A 50 -8.39 3.69 -46.35
CA ARG A 50 -7.68 3.51 -47.63
C ARG A 50 -7.61 2.05 -48.08
N ASP A 51 -7.53 1.12 -47.13
CA ASP A 51 -7.47 -0.32 -47.40
C ASP A 51 -8.34 -1.10 -46.42
N ALA A 52 -9.48 -1.58 -46.91
CA ALA A 52 -10.42 -2.36 -46.12
C ALA A 52 -9.85 -3.69 -45.61
N ARG A 53 -8.77 -4.22 -46.19
CA ARG A 53 -8.13 -5.46 -45.72
C ARG A 53 -7.17 -5.22 -44.55
N LYS A 54 -6.75 -3.98 -44.33
CA LYS A 54 -5.84 -3.63 -43.25
C LYS A 54 -6.64 -3.29 -42.00
N GLN A 55 -6.72 -4.26 -41.10
CA GLN A 55 -7.27 -4.11 -39.76
C GLN A 55 -6.13 -4.04 -38.74
N THR A 56 -6.28 -3.18 -37.75
CA THR A 56 -5.37 -3.02 -36.62
C THR A 56 -6.17 -3.11 -35.33
N GLY A 57 -5.74 -3.97 -34.42
CA GLY A 57 -6.30 -4.02 -33.08
C GLY A 57 -5.64 -2.94 -32.22
N VAL A 58 -6.45 -2.20 -31.48
CA VAL A 58 -5.98 -1.29 -30.44
C VAL A 58 -6.71 -1.59 -29.16
N TYR A 59 -6.04 -1.45 -28.03
CA TYR A 59 -6.66 -1.67 -26.73
C TYR A 59 -6.24 -0.62 -25.71
N HIS A 60 -7.05 -0.52 -24.66
CA HIS A 60 -6.75 0.25 -23.47
C HIS A 60 -7.46 -0.34 -22.26
N HIS A 61 -7.06 0.13 -21.09
CA HIS A 61 -7.65 -0.30 -19.83
C HIS A 61 -8.60 0.74 -19.28
N VAL A 62 -9.61 0.30 -18.53
CA VAL A 62 -10.57 1.19 -17.91
C VAL A 62 -11.01 0.69 -16.54
N THR A 63 -11.38 1.63 -15.67
CA THR A 63 -12.04 1.36 -14.39
C THR A 63 -13.15 2.37 -14.16
N GLY A 64 -14.22 1.97 -13.47
CA GLY A 64 -15.33 2.86 -13.09
C GLY A 64 -16.39 3.10 -14.16
N VAL A 65 -16.39 2.32 -15.25
CA VAL A 65 -17.51 2.29 -16.23
C VAL A 65 -18.66 1.49 -15.62
N ASP A 66 -19.89 1.90 -15.89
CA ASP A 66 -21.09 1.21 -15.40
C ASP A 66 -21.22 -0.19 -16.04
N ALA A 67 -20.86 -1.22 -15.28
CA ALA A 67 -20.97 -2.62 -15.66
C ALA A 67 -22.28 -3.30 -15.20
N SER A 68 -23.34 -2.52 -14.91
CA SER A 68 -24.65 -3.07 -14.50
C SER A 68 -25.39 -3.82 -15.60
N SER A 69 -25.06 -3.59 -16.87
CA SER A 69 -25.68 -4.29 -18.00
C SER A 69 -24.78 -4.32 -19.22
N SER A 70 -25.04 -5.24 -20.15
CA SER A 70 -24.39 -5.28 -21.46
C SER A 70 -24.65 -4.01 -22.28
N ALA A 71 -25.82 -3.39 -22.12
CA ALA A 71 -26.16 -2.13 -22.81
C ALA A 71 -25.29 -0.97 -22.35
N SER A 72 -25.00 -0.86 -21.05
CA SER A 72 -24.12 0.18 -20.48
C SER A 72 -22.69 0.06 -21.02
N LEU A 73 -22.15 -1.16 -21.11
CA LEU A 73 -20.82 -1.40 -21.67
C LEU A 73 -20.78 -1.16 -23.18
N ALA A 74 -21.82 -1.56 -23.92
CA ALA A 74 -21.95 -1.25 -25.34
C ALA A 74 -22.03 0.26 -25.60
N ALA A 75 -22.74 1.01 -24.74
CA ALA A 75 -22.81 2.46 -24.82
C ALA A 75 -21.42 3.11 -24.68
N TYR A 76 -20.58 2.61 -23.78
CA TYR A 76 -19.20 3.07 -23.66
C TYR A 76 -18.36 2.76 -24.92
N ILE A 77 -18.49 1.57 -25.53
CA ILE A 77 -17.81 1.28 -26.82
C ILE A 77 -18.30 2.24 -27.93
N ASN A 78 -19.60 2.57 -27.93
CA ASN A 78 -20.16 3.51 -28.89
C ASN A 78 -19.57 4.92 -28.73
N THR A 79 -19.34 5.42 -27.51
CA THR A 79 -18.73 6.75 -27.33
C THR A 79 -17.33 6.84 -27.95
N LEU A 80 -16.56 5.75 -27.89
CA LEU A 80 -15.24 5.64 -28.52
C LEU A 80 -15.30 5.64 -30.04
N THR A 81 -16.41 5.18 -30.62
CA THR A 81 -16.61 5.15 -32.07
C THR A 81 -16.97 6.53 -32.62
N TYR A 82 -17.72 7.33 -31.85
CA TYR A 82 -18.10 8.68 -32.23
C TYR A 82 -16.99 9.73 -31.99
N GLY A 83 -16.09 9.49 -31.03
CA GLY A 83 -14.95 10.39 -30.75
C GLY A 83 -13.96 10.56 -31.92
N ASP A 84 -13.92 9.62 -32.87
CA ASP A 84 -12.98 9.60 -34.00
C ASP A 84 -13.54 10.28 -35.29
N HIS A 85 -14.63 11.05 -35.19
CA HIS A 85 -15.27 11.72 -36.36
C HIS A 85 -14.52 12.99 -36.83
N SER A 86 -13.20 12.93 -36.86
CA SER A 86 -12.43 13.92 -37.61
C SER A 86 -12.70 13.71 -39.12
N PRO A 87 -12.97 14.76 -39.92
CA PRO A 87 -13.18 14.63 -41.37
C PRO A 87 -11.97 14.03 -42.11
N ASN A 88 -10.82 13.90 -41.45
CA ASN A 88 -9.58 13.30 -41.95
C ASN A 88 -9.23 11.95 -41.29
N ALA A 89 -10.18 11.26 -40.64
CA ALA A 89 -9.91 9.99 -39.95
C ALA A 89 -9.33 8.93 -40.91
N VAL A 90 -8.15 8.41 -40.56
CA VAL A 90 -7.39 7.43 -41.37
C VAL A 90 -7.94 6.01 -41.21
N SER A 91 -8.72 5.78 -40.16
CA SER A 91 -9.32 4.51 -39.81
C SER A 91 -10.72 4.70 -39.21
N LYS A 92 -11.56 3.68 -39.31
CA LYS A 92 -12.88 3.60 -38.67
C LYS A 92 -12.94 2.38 -37.74
N VAL A 93 -13.65 2.50 -36.62
CA VAL A 93 -13.90 1.37 -35.72
C VAL A 93 -14.97 0.45 -36.34
N VAL A 94 -14.69 -0.84 -36.45
CA VAL A 94 -15.58 -1.85 -37.04
C VAL A 94 -16.14 -2.81 -36.01
N ALA A 95 -15.37 -3.10 -34.97
CA ALA A 95 -15.81 -3.91 -33.84
C ALA A 95 -15.14 -3.44 -32.55
N GLY A 96 -15.72 -3.78 -31.41
CA GLY A 96 -15.14 -3.55 -30.10
C GLY A 96 -15.56 -4.62 -29.10
N VAL A 97 -14.67 -4.94 -28.16
CA VAL A 97 -14.90 -5.90 -27.08
C VAL A 97 -14.59 -5.24 -25.75
N PHE A 98 -15.55 -5.26 -24.83
CA PHE A 98 -15.36 -4.86 -23.44
C PHE A 98 -15.29 -6.11 -22.57
N CYS A 99 -14.21 -6.28 -21.81
CA CYS A 99 -14.04 -7.40 -20.88
C CYS A 99 -13.99 -6.89 -19.43
N CYS A 100 -14.90 -7.39 -18.60
CA CYS A 100 -15.06 -7.02 -17.21
C CYS A 100 -15.01 -8.28 -16.34
N TYR A 101 -14.07 -8.37 -15.41
CA TYR A 101 -13.91 -9.58 -14.59
C TYR A 101 -14.94 -9.63 -13.46
N ASN A 102 -15.53 -10.80 -13.21
CA ASN A 102 -16.38 -11.08 -12.07
C ASN A 102 -15.62 -12.00 -11.10
N ALA A 103 -15.22 -11.44 -9.96
CA ALA A 103 -14.43 -12.16 -8.97
C ALA A 103 -15.27 -13.13 -8.10
N PHE A 104 -16.59 -12.95 -7.99
CA PHE A 104 -17.45 -13.89 -7.27
C PHE A 104 -17.56 -15.23 -8.00
N SER A 105 -17.86 -15.18 -9.30
CA SER A 105 -18.03 -16.37 -10.13
C SER A 105 -16.76 -16.80 -10.86
N ARG A 106 -15.69 -16.00 -10.81
CA ARG A 106 -14.43 -16.20 -11.56
C ARG A 106 -14.65 -16.35 -13.06
N LEU A 107 -15.44 -15.42 -13.60
CA LEU A 107 -15.79 -15.37 -15.02
C LEU A 107 -15.41 -14.00 -15.59
N ASP A 108 -14.98 -13.96 -16.84
CA ASP A 108 -14.74 -12.72 -17.57
C ASP A 108 -15.98 -12.40 -18.43
N MET A 109 -16.73 -11.37 -18.03
CA MET A 109 -17.90 -10.91 -18.76
C MET A 109 -17.47 -10.11 -19.99
N ARG A 110 -17.94 -10.50 -21.17
CA ARG A 110 -17.56 -9.87 -22.45
C ARG A 110 -18.77 -9.34 -23.20
N VAL A 111 -18.64 -8.12 -23.69
CA VAL A 111 -19.62 -7.49 -24.59
C VAL A 111 -18.91 -7.17 -25.91
N HIS A 112 -19.36 -7.84 -26.96
CA HIS A 112 -18.84 -7.69 -28.32
C HIS A 112 -19.84 -6.86 -29.14
N VAL A 113 -19.38 -5.72 -29.64
CA VAL A 113 -20.13 -4.82 -30.51
C VAL A 113 -19.52 -4.90 -31.90
N SER A 114 -20.34 -5.18 -32.92
CA SER A 114 -19.95 -5.15 -34.33
C SER A 114 -20.78 -4.13 -35.07
N TYR A 115 -20.14 -3.34 -35.93
CA TYR A 115 -20.82 -2.36 -36.76
C TYR A 115 -21.11 -2.93 -38.15
N PRO A 116 -22.37 -2.82 -38.65
CA PRO A 116 -23.48 -2.06 -38.08
C PRO A 116 -24.39 -2.87 -37.12
N GLY A 117 -24.32 -2.57 -35.80
CA GLY A 117 -25.41 -2.75 -34.84
C GLY A 117 -25.56 -4.09 -34.09
N THR A 118 -24.66 -5.06 -34.26
CA THR A 118 -24.77 -6.33 -33.50
C THR A 118 -24.11 -6.20 -32.14
N VAL A 119 -24.85 -6.45 -31.06
CA VAL A 119 -24.31 -6.52 -29.69
C VAL A 119 -24.51 -7.93 -29.16
N GLU A 120 -23.42 -8.62 -28.85
CA GLU A 120 -23.41 -9.96 -28.24
C GLU A 120 -22.80 -9.87 -26.83
N SER A 121 -23.43 -10.51 -25.85
CA SER A 121 -22.91 -10.58 -24.48
C SER A 121 -22.77 -12.02 -24.01
N TYR A 122 -21.58 -12.39 -23.54
CA TYR A 122 -21.25 -13.72 -23.07
C TYR A 122 -20.26 -13.64 -21.91
N CYS A 123 -20.03 -14.75 -21.22
CA CYS A 123 -18.96 -14.85 -20.24
C CYS A 123 -17.97 -15.94 -20.64
N VAL A 124 -16.72 -15.78 -20.20
CA VAL A 124 -15.62 -16.70 -20.48
C VAL A 124 -15.10 -17.23 -19.14
N ASP A 125 -14.97 -18.53 -19.01
CA ASP A 125 -14.41 -19.15 -17.81
C ASP A 125 -12.87 -19.28 -17.86
N GLU A 126 -12.27 -19.77 -16.78
CA GLU A 126 -10.81 -19.99 -16.68
C GLU A 126 -10.24 -20.94 -17.76
N ARG A 127 -11.09 -21.71 -18.46
CA ARG A 127 -10.69 -22.61 -19.55
C ARG A 127 -10.80 -21.96 -20.92
N GLY A 128 -11.37 -20.75 -21.00
CA GLY A 128 -11.66 -20.06 -22.25
C GLY A 128 -13.02 -20.44 -22.85
N ASP A 129 -13.86 -21.22 -22.17
CA ASP A 129 -15.14 -21.66 -22.70
C ASP A 129 -16.19 -20.54 -22.60
N LYS A 130 -16.91 -20.29 -23.71
CA LYS A 130 -17.97 -19.30 -23.77
C LYS A 130 -19.26 -19.82 -23.12
N ARG A 131 -19.84 -19.02 -22.23
CA ARG A 131 -21.10 -19.29 -21.53
C ARG A 131 -22.05 -18.11 -21.62
N LYS A 132 -23.34 -18.36 -21.36
CA LYS A 132 -24.37 -17.32 -21.37
C LYS A 132 -24.28 -16.47 -20.10
N ALA A 133 -24.25 -15.15 -20.26
CA ALA A 133 -24.34 -14.20 -19.16
C ALA A 133 -25.76 -14.16 -18.58
N SER A 134 -25.89 -14.31 -17.26
CA SER A 134 -27.16 -14.17 -16.52
C SER A 134 -27.24 -12.84 -15.77
N ASP A 135 -28.43 -12.43 -15.35
CA ASP A 135 -28.64 -11.16 -14.63
C ASP A 135 -27.92 -11.13 -13.28
N ASP A 136 -27.89 -12.26 -12.55
CA ASP A 136 -27.13 -12.39 -11.30
C ASP A 136 -25.63 -12.18 -11.51
N MET A 137 -25.08 -12.68 -12.63
CA MET A 137 -23.67 -12.45 -12.98
C MET A 137 -23.40 -10.98 -13.29
N TRP A 138 -24.34 -10.26 -13.90
CA TRP A 138 -24.20 -8.81 -14.12
C TRP A 138 -24.24 -8.02 -12.81
N LEU A 139 -25.08 -8.40 -11.84
CA LEU A 139 -25.11 -7.81 -10.50
C LEU A 139 -23.76 -7.97 -9.79
N GLU A 140 -23.20 -9.19 -9.81
CA GLU A 140 -21.88 -9.49 -9.27
C GLU A 140 -20.78 -8.66 -9.95
N THR A 141 -20.83 -8.58 -11.29
CA THR A 141 -19.85 -7.86 -12.10
C THR A 141 -19.88 -6.36 -11.84
N TYR A 142 -21.07 -5.79 -11.71
CA TYR A 142 -21.26 -4.39 -11.34
C TYR A 142 -20.58 -4.08 -10.01
N LEU A 143 -20.85 -4.89 -8.98
CA LEU A 143 -20.24 -4.69 -7.66
C LEU A 143 -18.71 -4.83 -7.74
N CYS A 144 -18.19 -5.85 -8.43
CA CYS A 144 -16.75 -6.01 -8.64
C CYS A 144 -16.13 -4.82 -9.38
N SER A 145 -16.78 -4.27 -10.40
CA SER A 145 -16.29 -3.11 -11.16
C SER A 145 -16.17 -1.86 -10.28
N VAL A 146 -17.16 -1.59 -9.43
CA VAL A 146 -17.10 -0.47 -8.47
C VAL A 146 -15.96 -0.68 -7.46
N LEU A 147 -15.83 -1.88 -6.88
CA LEU A 147 -14.76 -2.19 -5.93
C LEU A 147 -13.37 -2.09 -6.58
N ARG A 148 -13.22 -2.57 -7.81
CA ARG A 148 -11.98 -2.40 -8.59
C ARG A 148 -11.66 -0.93 -8.82
N ALA A 149 -12.64 -0.10 -9.16
CA ALA A 149 -12.39 1.34 -9.34
C ALA A 149 -11.81 1.98 -8.08
N TYR A 150 -12.32 1.64 -6.89
CA TYR A 150 -11.75 2.10 -5.61
C TYR A 150 -10.37 1.49 -5.31
N SER A 151 -10.13 0.23 -5.68
CA SER A 151 -8.85 -0.44 -5.46
C SER A 151 -7.73 0.09 -6.37
N TYR A 152 -8.01 0.36 -7.65
CA TYR A 152 -7.02 0.87 -8.62
C TYR A 152 -6.91 2.40 -8.68
N ALA A 153 -7.71 3.11 -7.88
CA ALA A 153 -7.60 4.56 -7.77
C ALA A 153 -6.27 4.97 -7.13
N ASP A 154 -5.71 6.08 -7.63
CA ASP A 154 -4.49 6.67 -7.09
C ASP A 154 -4.85 7.61 -5.92
N ASP A 155 -3.97 7.67 -4.93
CA ASP A 155 -4.13 8.48 -3.71
C ASP A 155 -3.70 9.96 -3.89
N GLY A 156 -3.37 10.38 -5.12
CA GLY A 156 -2.82 11.70 -5.41
C GLY A 156 -1.29 11.71 -5.49
N SER A 157 -0.62 10.70 -4.94
CA SER A 157 0.85 10.62 -4.96
C SER A 157 1.42 10.29 -6.33
N GLY A 158 0.62 9.72 -7.23
CA GLY A 158 1.05 9.24 -8.54
C GLY A 158 1.79 7.91 -8.53
N SER A 159 1.88 7.24 -7.38
CA SER A 159 2.59 5.98 -7.22
C SER A 159 1.89 4.78 -7.87
N SER A 160 0.59 4.87 -8.09
CA SER A 160 -0.22 3.79 -8.67
C SER A 160 -0.64 4.10 -10.11
N ILE A 161 -0.75 5.38 -10.48
CA ILE A 161 -1.31 5.78 -11.77
C ILE A 161 -0.50 5.26 -12.97
N ARG A 162 0.84 5.18 -12.84
CA ARG A 162 1.77 4.78 -13.92
C ARG A 162 2.13 3.29 -13.93
N LYS A 163 1.64 2.50 -12.96
CA LYS A 163 1.96 1.07 -12.87
C LYS A 163 1.40 0.27 -14.05
N ILE A 164 0.25 0.67 -14.56
CA ILE A 164 -0.41 0.07 -15.71
C ILE A 164 -0.56 1.18 -16.75
N VAL A 165 -0.03 0.94 -17.94
CA VAL A 165 -0.04 1.91 -19.04
C VAL A 165 -1.45 2.02 -19.61
N GLY A 166 -1.88 3.24 -19.96
CA GLY A 166 -3.12 3.46 -20.71
C GLY A 166 -4.42 3.10 -19.96
N VAL A 167 -4.49 3.36 -18.65
CA VAL A 167 -5.71 3.14 -17.86
C VAL A 167 -6.53 4.43 -17.73
N ARG A 168 -7.78 4.40 -18.22
CA ARG A 168 -8.79 5.43 -17.94
C ARG A 168 -9.49 5.14 -16.61
N ARG A 169 -9.57 6.11 -15.70
CA ARG A 169 -10.20 5.93 -14.38
C ARG A 169 -11.36 6.90 -14.21
N PHE A 170 -12.56 6.35 -14.17
CA PHE A 170 -13.80 7.09 -13.97
C PHE A 170 -14.28 6.94 -12.53
N ASN A 171 -15.07 7.92 -12.07
CA ASN A 171 -15.76 7.79 -10.79
C ASN A 171 -16.97 6.87 -10.97
N PRO A 172 -17.03 5.70 -10.30
CA PRO A 172 -18.12 4.74 -10.47
C PRO A 172 -19.46 5.22 -9.86
N VAL A 173 -19.45 6.17 -8.92
CA VAL A 173 -20.65 6.62 -8.21
C VAL A 173 -20.71 8.15 -8.20
N THR A 174 -21.52 8.71 -9.10
CA THR A 174 -21.58 10.16 -9.36
C THR A 174 -22.90 10.82 -8.93
N LYS A 175 -23.95 10.02 -8.71
CA LYS A 175 -25.31 10.48 -8.38
C LYS A 175 -25.95 9.59 -7.30
N THR A 176 -27.01 10.09 -6.66
CA THR A 176 -27.78 9.35 -5.65
C THR A 176 -28.40 8.06 -6.20
N GLU A 177 -28.88 8.07 -7.45
CA GLU A 177 -29.40 6.86 -8.10
C GLU A 177 -28.36 5.75 -8.24
N THR A 178 -27.12 6.11 -8.59
CA THR A 178 -26.00 5.16 -8.69
C THR A 178 -25.55 4.69 -7.30
N GLU A 179 -25.63 5.55 -6.28
CA GLU A 179 -25.39 5.17 -4.87
C GLU A 179 -26.42 4.12 -4.44
N HIS A 180 -27.71 4.35 -4.68
CA HIS A 180 -28.75 3.39 -4.30
C HIS A 180 -28.57 2.03 -4.98
N ARG A 181 -28.18 2.01 -6.27
CA ARG A 181 -27.85 0.76 -6.99
C ARG A 181 -26.64 0.05 -6.38
N PHE A 182 -25.57 0.79 -6.09
CA PHE A 182 -24.37 0.24 -5.45
C PHE A 182 -24.66 -0.36 -4.08
N LEU A 183 -25.35 0.37 -3.20
CA LEU A 183 -25.67 -0.10 -1.85
C LEU A 183 -26.64 -1.30 -1.87
N ASN A 184 -27.58 -1.33 -2.82
CA ASN A 184 -28.47 -2.48 -3.00
C ASN A 184 -27.70 -3.73 -3.47
N ALA A 185 -26.81 -3.59 -4.45
CA ALA A 185 -25.95 -4.69 -4.90
C ALA A 185 -25.06 -5.20 -3.75
N ALA A 186 -24.47 -4.29 -2.97
CA ALA A 186 -23.67 -4.60 -1.81
C ALA A 186 -24.48 -5.34 -0.73
N GLU A 187 -25.73 -4.94 -0.48
CA GLU A 187 -26.63 -5.61 0.47
C GLU A 187 -26.90 -7.06 0.07
N GLN A 188 -27.25 -7.29 -1.20
CA GLN A 188 -27.61 -8.63 -1.71
C GLN A 188 -26.41 -9.59 -1.71
N LEU A 189 -25.21 -9.09 -1.98
CA LEU A 189 -24.00 -9.90 -2.09
C LEU A 189 -23.13 -9.91 -0.82
N PHE A 190 -23.55 -9.20 0.23
CA PHE A 190 -22.75 -8.97 1.44
C PHE A 190 -22.15 -10.26 2.05
N PHE A 191 -23.00 -11.26 2.28
CA PHE A 191 -22.60 -12.52 2.92
C PHE A 191 -21.78 -13.45 2.01
N ARG A 192 -21.64 -13.11 0.73
CA ARG A 192 -20.71 -13.75 -0.20
C ARG A 192 -19.43 -12.93 -0.38
N GLY A 193 -19.32 -11.75 0.24
CA GLY A 193 -18.21 -10.81 0.05
C GLY A 193 -16.83 -11.37 0.41
N TRP A 194 -16.75 -12.34 1.33
CA TRP A 194 -15.51 -13.04 1.67
C TRP A 194 -14.88 -13.78 0.48
N GLN A 195 -15.67 -14.15 -0.54
CA GLN A 195 -15.18 -14.80 -1.77
C GLN A 195 -14.28 -13.88 -2.60
N LEU A 196 -14.39 -12.57 -2.41
CA LEU A 196 -13.60 -11.58 -3.16
C LEU A 196 -12.14 -11.50 -2.72
N GLY A 197 -11.78 -12.08 -1.56
CA GLY A 197 -10.48 -11.91 -0.93
C GLY A 197 -10.45 -10.75 0.07
N SER A 198 -9.26 -10.43 0.57
CA SER A 198 -9.04 -9.39 1.59
C SER A 198 -7.73 -8.65 1.35
N ASP A 199 -7.54 -7.53 2.06
CA ASP A 199 -6.27 -6.82 2.05
C ASP A 199 -5.12 -7.70 2.58
N SER A 200 -3.90 -7.48 2.06
CA SER A 200 -2.65 -8.19 2.45
C SER A 200 -2.28 -8.19 3.96
N ILE A 201 -3.04 -7.49 4.79
CA ILE A 201 -2.86 -7.41 6.24
C ILE A 201 -3.79 -8.36 7.01
N VAL A 202 -4.79 -8.92 6.31
CA VAL A 202 -5.78 -9.87 6.84
C VAL A 202 -5.38 -11.25 6.34
N GLN A 203 -5.31 -12.22 7.24
CA GLN A 203 -4.92 -13.58 6.86
C GLN A 203 -6.09 -14.33 6.21
N VAL A 204 -7.25 -14.29 6.87
CA VAL A 204 -8.44 -15.02 6.44
C VAL A 204 -9.58 -14.03 6.20
N PRO A 205 -10.11 -13.97 4.96
CA PRO A 205 -11.28 -13.15 4.68
C PRO A 205 -12.49 -13.60 5.52
N THR A 206 -13.15 -12.66 6.17
CA THR A 206 -14.39 -12.89 6.93
C THR A 206 -15.53 -12.08 6.32
N ASN A 207 -16.75 -12.21 6.85
CA ASN A 207 -17.88 -11.39 6.41
C ASN A 207 -17.66 -9.89 6.67
N VAL A 208 -16.83 -9.55 7.66
CA VAL A 208 -16.53 -8.17 8.04
C VAL A 208 -15.18 -7.65 7.54
N SER A 209 -14.26 -8.55 7.19
CA SER A 209 -12.92 -8.23 6.72
C SER A 209 -12.68 -8.82 5.32
N ASN A 210 -13.07 -8.08 4.28
CA ASN A 210 -12.90 -8.47 2.88
C ASN A 210 -12.89 -7.22 1.98
N HIS A 211 -12.63 -7.38 0.68
CA HIS A 211 -12.59 -6.25 -0.25
C HIS A 211 -13.91 -5.49 -0.40
N LEU A 212 -15.06 -6.15 -0.23
CA LEU A 212 -16.36 -5.48 -0.25
C LEU A 212 -16.50 -4.53 0.94
N THR A 213 -16.18 -4.99 2.15
CA THR A 213 -16.29 -4.15 3.36
C THR A 213 -15.26 -3.03 3.36
N THR A 214 -14.02 -3.29 2.94
CA THR A 214 -12.99 -2.25 2.74
C THR A 214 -13.47 -1.21 1.71
N GLY A 215 -14.03 -1.66 0.57
CA GLY A 215 -14.55 -0.77 -0.47
C GLY A 215 -15.74 0.08 -0.02
N LEU A 216 -16.68 -0.50 0.73
CA LEU A 216 -17.81 0.23 1.33
C LEU A 216 -17.34 1.28 2.34
N LEU A 217 -16.43 0.91 3.24
CA LEU A 217 -15.88 1.86 4.22
C LEU A 217 -15.12 2.99 3.51
N LYS A 218 -14.34 2.69 2.47
CA LYS A 218 -13.63 3.71 1.67
C LYS A 218 -14.62 4.62 0.92
N TYR A 219 -15.69 4.06 0.35
CA TYR A 219 -16.76 4.84 -0.28
C TYR A 219 -17.40 5.83 0.71
N LEU A 220 -17.78 5.35 1.91
CA LEU A 220 -18.38 6.18 2.95
C LEU A 220 -17.38 7.23 3.48
N GLU A 221 -16.10 6.86 3.62
CA GLU A 221 -15.04 7.77 4.05
C GLU A 221 -14.78 8.87 3.03
N THR A 222 -14.89 8.60 1.74
CA THR A 222 -14.68 9.57 0.67
C THR A 222 -15.90 10.48 0.50
N THR A 223 -17.10 9.92 0.47
CA THR A 223 -18.33 10.67 0.14
C THR A 223 -18.98 11.36 1.34
N GLY A 224 -18.73 10.88 2.56
CA GLY A 224 -19.36 11.41 3.78
C GLY A 224 -20.81 10.96 3.96
N ARG A 225 -21.27 9.98 3.17
CA ARG A 225 -22.65 9.47 3.17
C ARG A 225 -22.92 8.50 4.33
N TYR A 226 -22.56 8.91 5.55
CA TYR A 226 -22.61 8.07 6.74
C TYR A 226 -24.03 7.56 7.04
N ALA A 227 -25.08 8.39 6.84
CA ALA A 227 -26.46 7.97 7.03
C ALA A 227 -26.87 6.79 6.15
N SER A 228 -26.47 6.79 4.87
CA SER A 228 -26.71 5.66 3.96
C SER A 228 -26.00 4.39 4.45
N GLY A 229 -24.75 4.53 4.91
CA GLY A 229 -23.96 3.43 5.46
C GLY A 229 -24.53 2.86 6.77
N ILE A 230 -24.99 3.72 7.68
CA ILE A 230 -25.63 3.33 8.94
C ILE A 230 -26.88 2.49 8.66
N ASN A 231 -27.75 2.96 7.74
CA ASN A 231 -28.96 2.23 7.38
C ASN A 231 -28.65 0.85 6.77
N LEU A 232 -27.64 0.76 5.91
CA LEU A 232 -27.21 -0.50 5.32
C LEU A 232 -26.72 -1.48 6.40
N PHE A 233 -25.80 -1.04 7.27
CA PHE A 233 -25.23 -1.93 8.27
C PHE A 233 -26.17 -2.27 9.42
N GLU A 234 -27.11 -1.39 9.78
CA GLU A 234 -28.21 -1.74 10.70
C GLU A 234 -29.08 -2.87 10.13
N LYS A 235 -29.44 -2.78 8.84
CA LYS A 235 -30.20 -3.84 8.17
C LYS A 235 -29.42 -5.17 8.16
N LEU A 236 -28.14 -5.14 7.83
CA LEU A 236 -27.29 -6.32 7.79
C LEU A 236 -27.00 -6.90 9.19
N ARG A 237 -26.93 -6.06 10.23
CA ARG A 237 -26.73 -6.47 11.63
C ARG A 237 -27.86 -7.38 12.13
N THR A 238 -29.08 -7.22 11.62
CA THR A 238 -30.20 -8.13 11.96
C THR A 238 -29.95 -9.58 11.52
N GLN A 239 -29.09 -9.79 10.52
CA GLN A 239 -28.74 -11.10 10.01
C GLN A 239 -27.45 -11.66 10.63
N SER A 240 -26.46 -10.80 10.94
CA SER A 240 -25.23 -11.20 11.63
C SER A 240 -24.75 -10.13 12.62
N VAL A 241 -24.48 -10.57 13.85
CA VAL A 241 -24.01 -9.69 14.95
C VAL A 241 -22.62 -9.12 14.64
N GLU A 242 -21.77 -9.84 13.91
CA GLU A 242 -20.39 -9.44 13.55
C GLU A 242 -20.36 -8.08 12.83
N VAL A 243 -21.40 -7.78 12.05
CA VAL A 243 -21.57 -6.52 11.28
C VAL A 243 -21.60 -5.29 12.18
N ALA A 244 -21.89 -5.45 13.48
CA ALA A 244 -21.82 -4.37 14.46
C ALA A 244 -20.45 -3.66 14.48
N SER A 245 -19.36 -4.37 14.18
CA SER A 245 -18.02 -3.79 14.04
C SER A 245 -17.94 -2.76 12.91
N LEU A 246 -18.57 -3.04 11.75
CA LEU A 246 -18.62 -2.14 10.60
C LEU A 246 -19.55 -0.96 10.87
N LEU A 247 -20.70 -1.21 11.48
CA LEU A 247 -21.64 -0.17 11.87
C LEU A 247 -20.99 0.83 12.84
N ALA A 248 -20.27 0.34 13.84
CA ALA A 248 -19.55 1.18 14.79
C ALA A 248 -18.46 2.03 14.10
N LYS A 249 -17.71 1.46 13.15
CA LYS A 249 -16.73 2.22 12.35
C LYS A 249 -17.41 3.38 11.62
N VAL A 250 -18.54 3.15 10.96
CA VAL A 250 -19.28 4.21 10.25
C VAL A 250 -19.84 5.27 11.21
N LEU A 251 -20.37 4.86 12.37
CA LEU A 251 -20.84 5.79 13.39
C LEU A 251 -19.72 6.68 13.92
N PHE A 252 -18.53 6.11 14.17
CA PHE A 252 -17.36 6.89 14.57
C PHE A 252 -16.92 7.88 13.48
N MET A 253 -16.99 7.49 12.21
CA MET A 253 -16.70 8.40 11.09
C MET A 253 -17.74 9.52 10.97
N GLY A 254 -19.00 9.23 11.29
CA GLY A 254 -20.10 10.20 11.34
C GLY A 254 -20.18 11.04 12.62
N ASN A 255 -19.18 10.95 13.52
CA ASN A 255 -19.15 11.61 14.83
C ASN A 255 -20.27 11.21 15.81
N GLU A 256 -20.94 10.07 15.58
CA GLU A 256 -21.97 9.50 16.48
C GLU A 256 -21.36 8.51 17.48
N GLU A 257 -20.39 8.98 18.27
CA GLU A 257 -19.53 8.12 19.09
C GLU A 257 -20.28 7.35 20.19
N VAL A 258 -21.25 8.01 20.84
CA VAL A 258 -22.01 7.40 21.94
C VAL A 258 -22.83 6.20 21.45
N LEU A 259 -23.46 6.34 20.28
CA LEU A 259 -24.21 5.25 19.65
C LEU A 259 -23.26 4.13 19.22
N GLY A 260 -22.12 4.46 18.61
CA GLY A 260 -21.10 3.47 18.23
C GLY A 260 -20.62 2.63 19.41
N VAL A 261 -20.29 3.25 20.54
CA VAL A 261 -19.87 2.55 21.76
C VAL A 261 -21.00 1.68 22.33
N LYS A 262 -22.24 2.20 22.35
CA LYS A 262 -23.40 1.45 22.85
C LYS A 262 -23.66 0.19 22.01
N ILE A 263 -23.58 0.29 20.69
CA ILE A 263 -23.76 -0.83 19.77
C ILE A 263 -22.68 -1.89 19.96
N LEU A 264 -21.41 -1.48 20.11
CA LEU A 264 -20.32 -2.41 20.40
C LEU A 264 -20.53 -3.10 21.74
N HIS A 265 -20.96 -2.37 22.77
CA HIS A 265 -21.23 -2.94 24.09
C HIS A 265 -22.35 -3.99 24.04
N GLU A 266 -23.49 -3.66 23.44
CA GLU A 266 -24.61 -4.59 23.27
C GLU A 266 -24.21 -5.83 22.46
N SER A 267 -23.45 -5.64 21.38
CA SER A 267 -23.05 -6.75 20.51
C SER A 267 -22.01 -7.67 21.16
N LEU A 268 -21.04 -7.11 21.91
CA LEU A 268 -20.06 -7.89 22.68
C LEU A 268 -20.69 -8.63 23.86
N GLN A 269 -21.85 -8.23 24.37
CA GLN A 269 -22.57 -9.07 25.35
C GLN A 269 -23.04 -10.39 24.72
N HIS A 270 -23.35 -10.40 23.43
CA HIS A 270 -23.73 -11.61 22.69
C HIS A 270 -22.51 -12.41 22.22
N THR A 271 -21.48 -11.72 21.70
CA THR A 271 -20.24 -12.35 21.19
C THR A 271 -19.01 -11.73 21.87
N PRO A 272 -18.65 -12.14 23.10
CA PRO A 272 -17.63 -11.48 23.90
C PRO A 272 -16.19 -11.54 23.35
N MET A 273 -15.90 -12.51 22.49
CA MET A 273 -14.56 -12.77 21.94
C MET A 273 -14.48 -12.48 20.43
N ASP A 274 -15.31 -11.56 19.92
CA ASP A 274 -15.16 -11.09 18.54
C ASP A 274 -13.97 -10.12 18.45
N TYR A 275 -12.90 -10.56 17.77
CA TYR A 275 -11.66 -9.80 17.68
C TYR A 275 -11.83 -8.50 16.88
N VAL A 276 -12.72 -8.43 15.89
CA VAL A 276 -12.90 -7.24 15.06
C VAL A 276 -13.58 -6.14 15.87
N MET A 277 -14.62 -6.48 16.65
CA MET A 277 -15.26 -5.54 17.57
C MET A 277 -14.28 -5.05 18.65
N LEU A 278 -13.49 -5.96 19.24
CA LEU A 278 -12.49 -5.58 20.24
C LEU A 278 -11.39 -4.69 19.65
N ASP A 279 -10.90 -4.96 18.43
CA ASP A 279 -9.96 -4.10 17.73
C ASP A 279 -10.57 -2.71 17.46
N THR A 280 -11.83 -2.63 17.05
CA THR A 280 -12.49 -1.32 16.85
C THR A 280 -12.61 -0.51 18.14
N GLN A 281 -12.86 -1.16 19.28
CA GLN A 281 -12.86 -0.49 20.58
C GLN A 281 -11.46 -0.01 20.96
N ALA A 282 -10.44 -0.85 20.78
CA ALA A 282 -9.06 -0.51 21.07
C ALA A 282 -8.58 0.66 20.21
N ASP A 283 -8.88 0.68 18.91
CA ASP A 283 -8.56 1.79 18.00
C ASP A 283 -9.24 3.10 18.41
N PHE A 284 -10.53 3.03 18.77
CA PHE A 284 -11.29 4.18 19.23
C PHE A 284 -10.70 4.77 20.52
N LEU A 285 -10.41 3.92 21.51
CA LEU A 285 -9.82 4.32 22.78
C LEU A 285 -8.41 4.90 22.61
N LEU A 286 -7.59 4.30 21.73
CA LEU A 286 -6.25 4.79 21.40
C LEU A 286 -6.31 6.21 20.80
N LYS A 287 -7.18 6.43 19.82
CA LYS A 287 -7.39 7.77 19.21
C LYS A 287 -7.90 8.80 20.22
N LYS A 288 -8.75 8.38 21.17
CA LYS A 288 -9.24 9.24 22.27
C LYS A 288 -8.17 9.52 23.32
N ALA A 289 -7.27 8.57 23.58
CA ALA A 289 -6.15 8.78 24.50
C ALA A 289 -5.15 9.81 23.93
N GLN A 290 -4.87 9.77 22.62
CA GLN A 290 -4.00 10.74 21.96
C GLN A 290 -4.55 12.18 22.00
N LYS A 291 -5.88 12.34 22.06
CA LYS A 291 -6.58 13.63 22.15
C LYS A 291 -6.99 14.01 23.58
N ALA A 292 -6.49 13.33 24.61
CA ALA A 292 -6.88 13.60 26.00
C ALA A 292 -6.20 14.88 26.52
N ASP A 293 -6.95 15.71 27.26
CA ASP A 293 -6.47 16.99 27.80
C ASP A 293 -5.54 16.81 29.01
N THR A 294 -5.77 15.76 29.80
CA THR A 294 -5.05 15.49 31.06
C THR A 294 -4.34 14.13 31.00
N PRO A 295 -3.12 14.01 31.57
CA PRO A 295 -2.35 12.77 31.54
C PRO A 295 -3.04 11.60 32.25
N GLU A 296 -3.84 11.85 33.29
CA GLU A 296 -4.56 10.81 34.03
C GLU A 296 -5.62 10.14 33.16
N VAL A 297 -6.40 10.95 32.44
CA VAL A 297 -7.42 10.46 31.48
C VAL A 297 -6.77 9.74 30.31
N LYS A 298 -5.58 10.18 29.87
CA LYS A 298 -4.79 9.45 28.86
C LYS A 298 -4.44 8.05 29.38
N GLU A 299 -3.89 7.95 30.59
CA GLU A 299 -3.49 6.68 31.19
C GLU A 299 -4.70 5.73 31.39
N GLU A 300 -5.82 6.25 31.88
CA GLU A 300 -7.05 5.45 32.05
C GLU A 300 -7.56 4.90 30.72
N ARG A 301 -7.62 5.73 29.67
CA ARG A 301 -8.03 5.31 28.32
C ARG A 301 -7.08 4.29 27.72
N LEU A 302 -5.77 4.43 27.95
CA LEU A 302 -4.78 3.47 27.49
C LEU A 302 -4.90 2.13 28.22
N LYS A 303 -5.17 2.13 29.53
CA LYS A 303 -5.45 0.89 30.28
C LYS A 303 -6.70 0.17 29.76
N MET A 304 -7.75 0.91 29.43
CA MET A 304 -8.95 0.33 28.79
C MET A 304 -8.62 -0.22 27.39
N ALA A 305 -7.86 0.52 26.58
CA ALA A 305 -7.44 0.09 25.25
C ALA A 305 -6.60 -1.20 25.31
N LEU A 306 -5.72 -1.29 26.30
CA LEU A 306 -4.90 -2.48 26.55
C LEU A 306 -5.76 -3.70 26.86
N GLY A 307 -6.77 -3.56 27.73
CA GLY A 307 -7.69 -4.65 28.05
C GLY A 307 -8.48 -5.15 26.84
N CYS A 308 -8.88 -4.25 25.94
CA CYS A 308 -9.53 -4.61 24.67
C CYS A 308 -8.55 -5.30 23.70
N ALA A 309 -7.36 -4.73 23.52
CA ALA A 309 -6.35 -5.24 22.59
C ALA A 309 -5.80 -6.62 23.01
N ASP A 310 -5.57 -6.83 24.30
CA ASP A 310 -5.12 -8.12 24.84
C ASP A 310 -6.15 -9.23 24.57
N ARG A 311 -7.42 -8.96 24.88
CA ARG A 311 -8.52 -9.89 24.56
C ARG A 311 -8.66 -10.14 23.07
N SER A 312 -8.47 -9.11 22.24
CA SER A 312 -8.50 -9.24 20.78
C SER A 312 -7.40 -10.18 20.28
N THR A 313 -6.19 -10.09 20.85
CA THR A 313 -5.06 -10.96 20.51
C THR A 313 -5.29 -12.40 20.95
N ILE A 314 -5.89 -12.61 22.13
CA ILE A 314 -6.29 -13.94 22.60
C ILE A 314 -7.37 -14.55 21.70
N ALA A 315 -8.32 -13.74 21.24
CA ALA A 315 -9.41 -14.17 20.36
C ALA A 315 -8.92 -14.58 18.95
N ALA A 316 -7.96 -13.83 18.39
CA ALA A 316 -7.39 -14.12 17.08
C ALA A 316 -5.86 -13.94 17.09
N PRO A 317 -5.11 -14.95 17.57
CA PRO A 317 -3.64 -14.88 17.67
C PRO A 317 -2.94 -15.03 16.32
N SER A 318 -3.61 -15.53 15.28
CA SER A 318 -3.04 -15.68 13.95
C SER A 318 -3.15 -14.41 13.10
N GLU A 319 -3.99 -13.45 13.49
CA GLU A 319 -4.24 -12.22 12.74
C GLU A 319 -3.22 -11.13 13.06
N PHE A 320 -2.60 -10.51 12.05
CA PHE A 320 -1.60 -9.46 12.26
C PHE A 320 -2.19 -8.22 12.95
N SER A 321 -3.43 -7.88 12.61
CA SER A 321 -4.06 -6.63 13.07
C SER A 321 -4.18 -6.54 14.60
N THR A 322 -4.46 -7.65 15.27
CA THR A 322 -4.65 -7.72 16.73
C THR A 322 -3.33 -7.46 17.47
N TRP A 323 -2.25 -8.13 17.05
CA TRP A 323 -0.91 -7.90 17.58
C TRP A 323 -0.38 -6.50 17.28
N ALA A 324 -0.58 -6.02 16.05
CA ALA A 324 -0.16 -4.67 15.67
C ALA A 324 -0.88 -3.60 16.51
N ARG A 325 -2.18 -3.79 16.81
CA ARG A 325 -2.93 -2.90 17.71
C ARG A 325 -2.38 -2.92 19.12
N LEU A 326 -2.12 -4.12 19.66
CA LEU A 326 -1.56 -4.29 20.99
C LEU A 326 -0.18 -3.61 21.11
N ALA A 327 0.68 -3.76 20.10
CA ALA A 327 1.97 -3.08 20.03
C ALA A 327 1.79 -1.55 20.03
N GLN A 328 0.86 -1.01 19.23
CA GLN A 328 0.56 0.44 19.22
C GLN A 328 0.09 0.95 20.58
N VAL A 329 -0.71 0.17 21.32
CA VAL A 329 -1.15 0.55 22.67
C VAL A 329 0.05 0.61 23.62
N TYR A 330 0.95 -0.38 23.61
CA TYR A 330 2.16 -0.34 24.43
C TYR A 330 3.09 0.82 24.06
N VAL A 331 3.25 1.12 22.76
CA VAL A 331 3.99 2.30 22.27
C VAL A 331 3.38 3.61 22.77
N ALA A 332 2.05 3.68 22.89
CA ALA A 332 1.36 4.85 23.44
C ALA A 332 1.44 4.94 24.97
N MET A 333 1.60 3.81 25.66
CA MET A 333 1.86 3.70 27.10
C MET A 333 3.33 3.91 27.48
N GLU A 334 4.22 4.04 26.50
CA GLU A 334 5.67 4.17 26.70
C GLU A 334 6.31 2.94 27.35
N ASP A 335 5.66 1.77 27.21
CA ASP A 335 6.18 0.48 27.64
C ASP A 335 6.89 -0.20 26.46
N TRP A 336 8.15 0.17 26.28
CA TRP A 336 8.94 -0.18 25.10
C TRP A 336 9.33 -1.66 25.06
N GLU A 337 9.58 -2.28 26.21
CA GLU A 337 9.99 -3.69 26.30
C GLU A 337 8.85 -4.61 25.86
N ASN A 338 7.64 -4.35 26.37
CA ASN A 338 6.46 -5.09 25.95
C ASN A 338 6.09 -4.77 24.50
N ALA A 339 6.14 -3.50 24.08
CA ALA A 339 5.90 -3.12 22.68
C ALA A 339 6.78 -3.91 21.70
N LEU A 340 8.09 -3.99 21.98
CA LEU A 340 9.03 -4.68 21.12
C LEU A 340 8.82 -6.21 21.14
N THR A 341 8.50 -6.76 22.31
CA THR A 341 8.18 -8.18 22.48
C THR A 341 6.94 -8.60 21.69
N ILE A 342 5.88 -7.79 21.76
CA ILE A 342 4.63 -8.00 21.02
C ILE A 342 4.88 -7.84 19.52
N LEU A 343 5.66 -6.83 19.12
CA LEU A 343 6.03 -6.63 17.70
C LEU A 343 6.75 -7.86 17.14
N ASN A 344 7.68 -8.45 17.88
CA ASN A 344 8.38 -9.69 17.50
C ASN A 344 7.44 -10.90 17.37
N SER A 345 6.33 -10.88 18.12
CA SER A 345 5.34 -11.96 18.12
C SER A 345 4.27 -11.79 17.02
N CYS A 346 4.30 -10.69 16.25
CA CYS A 346 3.34 -10.43 15.18
C CYS A 346 3.45 -11.49 14.05
N PRO A 347 2.34 -12.12 13.63
CA PRO A 347 2.33 -12.99 12.47
C PRO A 347 2.52 -12.16 11.19
N MET A 348 3.51 -12.52 10.37
CA MET A 348 3.84 -11.79 9.15
C MET A 348 3.34 -12.53 7.91
N PHE A 349 2.62 -11.83 7.04
CA PHE A 349 2.08 -12.40 5.81
C PHE A 349 2.88 -11.97 4.59
N THR A 350 2.98 -12.86 3.62
CA THR A 350 3.52 -12.54 2.30
C THR A 350 2.56 -11.58 1.61
N TYR A 351 3.08 -10.44 1.19
CA TYR A 351 2.27 -9.45 0.48
C TYR A 351 1.88 -10.00 -0.90
N GLN A 352 0.57 -10.05 -1.15
CA GLN A 352 0.01 -10.39 -2.44
C GLN A 352 -0.25 -9.09 -3.22
N ASP A 353 0.31 -9.01 -4.42
CA ASP A 353 0.10 -7.86 -5.29
C ASP A 353 -1.29 -7.89 -5.92
N LYS A 354 -1.77 -6.70 -6.30
CA LYS A 354 -3.02 -6.55 -7.06
C LYS A 354 -2.85 -7.18 -8.43
N ASP A 355 -3.92 -7.83 -8.92
CA ASP A 355 -3.95 -8.42 -10.25
C ASP A 355 -3.61 -7.38 -11.32
N SER A 356 -2.48 -7.52 -11.99
CA SER A 356 -2.06 -6.60 -13.05
C SER A 356 -2.26 -7.26 -14.40
N PRO A 357 -2.70 -6.53 -15.44
CA PRO A 357 -2.82 -7.08 -16.78
C PRO A 357 -1.47 -7.63 -17.25
N MET A 358 -1.44 -8.90 -17.64
CA MET A 358 -0.29 -9.50 -18.32
C MET A 358 -0.53 -9.39 -19.82
N MET A 359 0.08 -8.39 -20.45
CA MET A 359 -0.11 -8.07 -21.86
C MET A 359 1.16 -8.29 -22.69
N PRO A 360 1.05 -8.70 -23.96
CA PRO A 360 2.15 -8.68 -24.91
C PRO A 360 2.73 -7.28 -25.08
N GLU A 361 3.98 -7.19 -25.55
CA GLU A 361 4.61 -5.90 -25.84
C GLU A 361 3.84 -5.21 -26.98
N PRO A 362 3.33 -3.98 -26.77
CA PRO A 362 2.56 -3.28 -27.78
C PRO A 362 3.47 -2.82 -28.94
N ARG A 363 2.96 -2.90 -30.15
CA ARG A 363 3.65 -2.42 -31.36
C ARG A 363 3.92 -0.92 -31.34
N ASP A 364 2.94 -0.17 -30.87
CA ASP A 364 3.00 1.28 -30.76
C ASP A 364 2.13 1.75 -29.58
N VAL A 365 2.55 2.82 -28.92
CA VAL A 365 1.92 3.35 -27.71
C VAL A 365 1.58 4.81 -27.93
N HIS A 366 0.29 5.08 -28.11
CA HIS A 366 -0.23 6.43 -28.29
C HIS A 366 -0.89 6.93 -27.00
N LEU A 367 -0.24 7.90 -26.33
CA LEU A 367 -0.72 8.52 -25.10
C LEU A 367 -1.03 10.00 -25.34
N PRO A 368 -2.22 10.32 -25.91
CA PRO A 368 -2.59 11.69 -26.23
C PRO A 368 -2.76 12.53 -24.96
N THR A 369 -2.48 13.82 -25.09
CA THR A 369 -2.70 14.82 -24.04
C THR A 369 -3.76 15.79 -24.51
N MET A 370 -4.69 16.16 -23.63
CA MET A 370 -5.67 17.19 -23.95
C MET A 370 -4.99 18.55 -23.90
N SER A 371 -4.96 19.26 -25.02
CA SER A 371 -4.36 20.61 -25.13
C SER A 371 -5.04 21.62 -24.19
N GLU A 372 -6.32 21.40 -23.90
CA GLU A 372 -7.20 22.23 -23.06
C GLU A 372 -6.83 22.19 -21.57
N THR A 373 -6.29 21.07 -21.07
CA THR A 373 -5.91 20.91 -19.66
C THR A 373 -4.40 21.00 -19.42
N ARG A 374 -3.65 21.49 -20.40
CA ARG A 374 -2.19 21.57 -20.31
C ARG A 374 -1.78 22.69 -19.34
N LEU A 375 -0.92 22.36 -18.38
CA LEU A 375 -0.28 23.33 -17.50
C LEU A 375 1.22 23.24 -17.70
N ASP A 376 1.87 24.33 -18.13
CA ASP A 376 3.31 24.32 -18.44
C ASP A 376 4.17 23.96 -17.22
N GLU A 377 3.72 24.22 -15.98
CA GLU A 377 4.37 23.76 -14.74
C GLU A 377 4.37 22.24 -14.57
N ILE A 378 3.38 21.55 -15.14
CA ILE A 378 3.13 20.11 -14.97
C ILE A 378 3.61 19.32 -16.19
N ASP A 379 3.43 19.89 -17.38
CA ASP A 379 3.68 19.28 -18.69
C ASP A 379 5.03 19.65 -19.30
N SER A 380 5.86 20.42 -18.60
CA SER A 380 7.26 20.61 -19.01
C SER A 380 7.96 19.26 -18.98
N GLU A 381 8.26 18.72 -20.16
CA GLU A 381 9.04 17.48 -20.27
C GLU A 381 10.34 17.65 -19.49
N PRO A 382 10.76 16.64 -18.71
CA PRO A 382 12.10 16.66 -18.16
C PRO A 382 13.05 16.73 -19.35
N GLU A 383 13.78 17.84 -19.50
CA GLU A 383 14.83 17.91 -20.49
C GLU A 383 15.72 16.69 -20.27
N SER A 384 15.77 15.76 -21.22
CA SER A 384 16.50 14.49 -21.11
C SER A 384 18.01 14.68 -20.88
N ARG A 385 18.49 15.93 -20.94
CA ARG A 385 19.82 16.37 -20.51
C ARG A 385 20.02 16.31 -18.99
N TYR A 386 18.97 16.15 -18.20
CA TYR A 386 18.98 15.97 -16.75
C TYR A 386 18.32 14.64 -16.34
N SER A 387 18.75 13.50 -16.91
CA SER A 387 18.73 12.29 -16.09
C SER A 387 19.72 12.53 -14.94
N GLU A 388 19.29 13.29 -13.93
CA GLU A 388 20.14 13.72 -12.83
C GLU A 388 20.71 12.44 -12.21
N GLN A 389 22.04 12.36 -12.08
CA GLN A 389 22.68 11.24 -11.42
C GLN A 389 22.26 11.28 -9.94
N VAL A 390 21.21 10.53 -9.60
CA VAL A 390 20.78 10.33 -8.22
C VAL A 390 21.81 9.44 -7.53
N ASP A 391 22.17 9.81 -6.30
CA ASP A 391 23.09 9.01 -5.50
C ASP A 391 22.54 7.56 -5.35
N PRO A 392 23.29 6.51 -5.75
CA PRO A 392 22.85 5.13 -5.63
C PRO A 392 22.47 4.72 -4.19
N SER A 393 23.02 5.37 -3.17
CA SER A 393 22.66 5.12 -1.78
C SER A 393 21.22 5.52 -1.44
N LEU A 394 20.66 6.53 -2.13
CA LEU A 394 19.29 6.99 -1.96
C LEU A 394 18.29 6.10 -2.73
N LEU A 395 18.67 5.63 -3.92
CA LEU A 395 17.83 4.73 -4.72
C LEU A 395 17.68 3.34 -4.09
N ASN A 396 18.73 2.86 -3.42
CA ASN A 396 18.76 1.52 -2.83
C ASN A 396 18.14 1.42 -1.42
N LEU A 397 17.43 2.46 -0.95
CA LEU A 397 16.75 2.43 0.34
C LEU A 397 15.63 1.37 0.37
N ARG A 398 15.91 0.25 1.03
CA ARG A 398 14.99 -0.90 1.10
C ARG A 398 13.68 -0.58 1.81
N ALA A 399 13.67 0.36 2.75
CA ALA A 399 12.46 0.75 3.48
C ALA A 399 11.33 1.25 2.55
N ALA A 400 11.68 1.84 1.40
CA ALA A 400 10.71 2.37 0.45
C ALA A 400 9.89 1.27 -0.27
N SER A 401 10.42 0.04 -0.34
CA SER A 401 9.75 -1.07 -1.03
C SER A 401 8.82 -1.87 -0.13
N TYR A 402 8.84 -1.68 1.20
CA TYR A 402 7.99 -2.43 2.12
C TYR A 402 6.48 -2.22 1.85
N ARG A 403 5.74 -3.33 1.88
CA ARG A 403 4.28 -3.41 1.68
C ARG A 403 3.64 -4.28 2.77
N GLY A 404 2.30 -4.28 2.85
CA GLY A 404 1.54 -5.14 3.75
C GLY A 404 1.92 -4.99 5.23
N THR A 405 2.08 -6.13 5.91
CA THR A 405 2.42 -6.23 7.34
C THR A 405 3.79 -5.61 7.66
N PHE A 406 4.81 -5.82 6.81
CA PHE A 406 6.16 -5.27 7.01
C PHE A 406 6.17 -3.75 7.06
N LYS A 407 5.41 -3.09 6.17
CA LYS A 407 5.29 -1.62 6.20
C LYS A 407 4.67 -1.12 7.50
N LYS A 408 3.64 -1.80 8.01
CA LYS A 408 2.98 -1.45 9.27
C LYS A 408 3.89 -1.69 10.48
N ALA A 409 4.56 -2.84 10.54
CA ALA A 409 5.52 -3.14 11.59
C ALA A 409 6.69 -2.14 11.61
N TYR A 410 7.23 -1.80 10.43
CA TYR A 410 8.26 -0.77 10.29
C TYR A 410 7.78 0.60 10.79
N GLY A 411 6.53 0.98 10.50
CA GLY A 411 5.95 2.22 11.03
C GLY A 411 5.85 2.28 12.56
N ILE A 412 5.55 1.15 13.20
CA ILE A 412 5.56 1.05 14.68
C ILE A 412 6.99 1.19 15.21
N LEU A 413 7.96 0.55 14.56
CA LEU A 413 9.37 0.62 14.94
C LEU A 413 9.94 2.05 14.77
N THR A 414 9.59 2.76 13.69
CA THR A 414 10.00 4.16 13.52
C THR A 414 9.33 5.09 14.53
N GLU A 415 8.07 4.84 14.90
CA GLU A 415 7.41 5.58 15.98
C GLU A 415 8.12 5.41 17.33
N MET A 416 8.52 4.17 17.68
CA MET A 416 9.31 3.91 18.88
C MET A 416 10.63 4.68 18.85
N THR A 417 11.35 4.56 17.74
CA THR A 417 12.66 5.20 17.53
C THR A 417 12.59 6.72 17.62
N ALA A 418 11.54 7.33 17.07
CA ALA A 418 11.33 8.77 17.12
C ALA A 418 11.13 9.30 18.56
N LYS A 419 10.61 8.47 19.48
CA LYS A 419 10.38 8.86 20.88
C LYS A 419 11.58 8.61 21.79
N ILE A 420 12.28 7.47 21.65
CA ILE A 420 13.37 7.06 22.58
C ILE A 420 14.78 7.22 22.02
N GLY A 421 14.93 7.35 20.70
CA GLY A 421 16.21 7.36 20.00
C GLY A 421 16.81 5.97 19.74
N TRP A 422 17.79 5.92 18.85
CA TRP A 422 18.41 4.67 18.39
C TRP A 422 19.15 3.90 19.49
N ASP A 423 19.97 4.58 20.29
CA ASP A 423 20.81 3.91 21.30
C ASP A 423 19.96 3.27 22.41
N GLN A 424 18.88 3.95 22.82
CA GLN A 424 17.98 3.41 23.83
C GLN A 424 17.18 2.22 23.27
N LEU A 425 16.75 2.29 22.01
CA LEU A 425 16.10 1.17 21.34
C LEU A 425 17.02 -0.05 21.26
N LEU A 426 18.32 0.13 20.98
CA LEU A 426 19.30 -0.96 20.99
C LEU A 426 19.49 -1.57 22.37
N LYS A 427 19.51 -0.77 23.44
CA LYS A 427 19.57 -1.28 24.82
C LYS A 427 18.35 -2.13 25.15
N ILE A 428 17.16 -1.65 24.81
CA ILE A 428 15.90 -2.42 24.98
C ILE A 428 15.97 -3.71 24.16
N ARG A 429 16.43 -3.65 22.92
CA ARG A 429 16.64 -4.83 22.06
C ARG A 429 17.56 -5.87 22.72
N SER A 430 18.71 -5.46 23.27
CA SER A 430 19.64 -6.36 23.94
C SER A 430 19.13 -6.90 25.28
N ASN A 431 18.21 -6.18 25.94
CA ASN A 431 17.60 -6.62 27.19
C ASN A 431 16.51 -7.66 26.94
N VAL A 432 15.72 -7.48 25.89
CA VAL A 432 14.55 -8.32 25.59
C VAL A 432 14.91 -9.53 24.73
N PHE A 433 15.89 -9.38 23.82
CA PHE A 433 16.21 -10.42 22.84
C PHE A 433 17.60 -11.06 22.99
N VAL A 434 17.67 -12.30 22.55
CA VAL A 434 18.91 -13.01 22.17
C VAL A 434 18.96 -13.09 20.65
N MET A 435 20.13 -12.87 20.06
CA MET A 435 20.31 -12.99 18.60
C MET A 435 20.49 -14.47 18.21
N GLU A 436 20.10 -14.85 16.99
CA GLU A 436 20.16 -16.26 16.57
C GLU A 436 21.59 -16.83 16.58
N ASP A 437 22.59 -16.01 16.21
CA ASP A 437 23.99 -16.42 16.22
C ASP A 437 24.53 -16.59 17.66
N GLU A 438 24.11 -15.73 18.60
CA GLU A 438 24.41 -15.87 20.02
C GLU A 438 23.79 -17.17 20.57
N TYR A 439 22.51 -17.42 20.26
CA TYR A 439 21.80 -18.62 20.68
C TYR A 439 22.42 -19.91 20.10
N ARG A 440 22.87 -19.89 18.83
CA ARG A 440 23.51 -21.05 18.18
C ARG A 440 24.91 -21.33 18.72
N THR A 441 25.70 -20.28 18.91
CA THR A 441 27.08 -20.39 19.43
C THR A 441 27.06 -20.89 20.87
N GLU A 442 26.17 -20.35 21.70
CA GLU A 442 26.00 -20.82 23.08
C GLU A 442 25.41 -22.22 23.17
N LYS A 443 24.53 -22.65 22.24
CA LYS A 443 24.06 -24.04 22.19
C LYS A 443 25.19 -25.01 21.82
N GLN A 444 26.08 -24.61 20.91
CA GLN A 444 27.29 -25.37 20.56
C GLN A 444 28.27 -25.41 21.73
N GLU A 445 28.46 -24.30 22.44
CA GLU A 445 29.31 -24.23 23.65
C GLU A 445 28.72 -25.02 24.82
N ALA A 446 27.39 -24.99 25.02
CA ALA A 446 26.70 -25.77 26.05
C ALA A 446 26.75 -27.28 25.76
N THR A 447 26.69 -27.69 24.48
CA THR A 447 26.91 -29.10 24.11
C THR A 447 28.37 -29.54 24.23
N GLN A 448 29.33 -28.63 24.05
CA GLN A 448 30.75 -28.91 24.31
C GLN A 448 31.08 -28.92 25.82
N ALA A 449 30.44 -28.08 26.63
CA ALA A 449 30.59 -28.06 28.09
C ALA A 449 29.95 -29.28 28.80
N ALA A 450 28.98 -29.94 28.15
CA ALA A 450 28.36 -31.17 28.63
C ALA A 450 29.17 -32.46 28.33
N GLN A 451 30.28 -32.37 27.59
CA GLN A 451 31.23 -33.48 27.51
C GLN A 451 32.24 -33.41 28.67
N PRO A 452 32.41 -34.48 29.46
CA PRO A 452 33.40 -34.47 30.53
C PRO A 452 34.79 -34.34 29.89
N LYS A 453 35.52 -33.28 30.28
CA LYS A 453 36.92 -33.04 29.92
C LYS A 453 37.74 -34.30 30.20
N ARG A 454 38.01 -35.12 29.17
CA ARG A 454 39.01 -36.18 29.24
C ARG A 454 40.38 -35.52 29.18
N THR A 455 41.08 -35.55 30.30
CA THR A 455 42.48 -35.12 30.42
C THR A 455 43.39 -36.00 29.55
N PRO A 456 44.38 -35.43 28.83
CA PRO A 456 45.32 -36.21 28.02
C PRO A 456 46.45 -36.72 28.92
N SER A 457 46.19 -37.78 29.69
CA SER A 457 47.25 -38.57 30.30
C SER A 457 46.72 -39.94 30.68
N MET A 458 47.47 -40.97 30.31
CA MET A 458 47.14 -42.40 30.36
C MET A 458 46.25 -42.92 29.23
N ASP A 459 46.88 -43.32 28.12
CA ASP A 459 46.93 -44.76 27.80
C ASP A 459 47.98 -45.03 26.72
N GLY A 460 49.15 -45.49 27.17
CA GLY A 460 50.12 -46.20 26.35
C GLY A 460 50.19 -47.65 26.83
N LEU A 461 50.20 -48.58 25.88
CA LEU A 461 50.34 -50.05 25.98
C LEU A 461 49.07 -50.90 26.14
N ARG A 462 48.49 -51.27 24.98
CA ARG A 462 48.10 -52.65 24.59
C ARG A 462 47.60 -52.57 23.14
N GLY A 463 48.36 -52.97 22.13
CA GLY A 463 48.67 -54.37 21.80
C GLY A 463 47.72 -54.82 20.68
N THR A 464 48.20 -54.78 19.42
CA THR A 464 47.56 -55.41 18.25
C THR A 464 47.56 -56.94 18.41
N PRO A 465 46.63 -57.72 17.79
CA PRO A 465 46.56 -57.89 16.32
C PRO A 465 45.16 -58.04 15.70
N ASP A 466 45.09 -57.81 14.37
CA ASP A 466 43.99 -58.19 13.46
C ASP A 466 43.65 -59.69 13.51
N PRO A 467 42.44 -60.07 13.05
CA PRO A 467 42.36 -60.76 11.76
C PRO A 467 41.15 -60.40 10.87
N THR A 468 41.45 -60.19 9.58
CA THR A 468 40.80 -60.63 8.32
C THR A 468 39.34 -61.15 8.33
N ASN A 469 38.48 -60.69 7.39
CA ASN A 469 38.20 -61.37 6.10
C ASN A 469 36.98 -60.81 5.30
N ASN A 470 37.25 -60.43 4.03
CA ASN A 470 36.54 -60.54 2.74
C ASN A 470 35.09 -60.09 2.40
N GLY A 471 35.00 -59.45 1.21
CA GLY A 471 33.94 -59.53 0.19
C GLY A 471 33.62 -58.18 -0.49
N ASP A 472 34.39 -57.64 -1.47
CA ASP A 472 34.36 -57.89 -2.94
C ASP A 472 33.09 -57.29 -3.63
N GLU A 473 33.05 -56.57 -4.76
CA GLU A 473 33.93 -56.45 -5.94
C GLU A 473 33.49 -55.24 -6.85
N GLY A 474 34.44 -54.59 -7.54
CA GLY A 474 34.35 -53.94 -8.88
C GLY A 474 33.70 -52.54 -9.05
N SER A 475 34.21 -51.57 -9.83
CA SER A 475 35.38 -51.43 -10.73
C SER A 475 35.40 -49.98 -11.28
N ASP A 476 36.60 -49.37 -11.35
CA ASP A 476 37.20 -48.50 -12.40
C ASP A 476 36.33 -47.42 -13.11
N ASP A 477 36.79 -46.22 -13.51
CA ASP A 477 38.14 -45.72 -13.78
C ASP A 477 38.16 -44.18 -13.95
N GLU A 478 39.36 -43.64 -13.81
CA GLU A 478 39.99 -42.51 -14.51
C GLU A 478 39.46 -41.06 -14.46
N GLY A 479 40.37 -40.16 -14.04
CA GLY A 479 40.86 -39.11 -14.94
C GLY A 479 40.88 -37.66 -14.44
N GLU A 480 41.95 -37.30 -13.71
CA GLU A 480 42.83 -36.10 -13.87
C GLU A 480 42.23 -34.68 -14.07
N LYS A 481 42.71 -33.56 -13.49
CA LYS A 481 44.02 -33.11 -12.97
C LYS A 481 43.79 -31.77 -12.23
N SER A 482 44.29 -31.57 -10.99
CA SER A 482 45.53 -30.87 -10.59
C SER A 482 45.56 -29.37 -10.94
N SER A 483 46.03 -28.41 -10.13
CA SER A 483 46.82 -28.38 -8.89
C SER A 483 47.09 -26.91 -8.57
N GLU A 484 47.20 -26.58 -7.27
CA GLU A 484 48.28 -25.80 -6.60
C GLU A 484 48.85 -24.51 -7.28
N ALA A 485 49.32 -23.45 -6.61
CA ALA A 485 49.46 -23.00 -5.23
C ALA A 485 50.35 -21.73 -5.32
N ALA A 486 50.46 -21.00 -4.19
CA ALA A 486 51.68 -20.34 -3.72
C ALA A 486 51.87 -18.81 -3.92
N THR A 487 51.77 -18.14 -2.76
CA THR A 487 52.74 -17.19 -2.16
C THR A 487 52.94 -15.74 -2.67
N THR A 488 52.49 -14.82 -1.81
CA THR A 488 53.17 -13.65 -1.20
C THR A 488 54.03 -12.68 -2.03
N LEU A 489 53.80 -11.37 -1.84
CA LEU A 489 54.77 -10.36 -1.33
C LEU A 489 54.10 -8.96 -1.18
N VAL A 490 54.48 -8.23 -0.13
CA VAL A 490 54.09 -6.84 0.26
C VAL A 490 54.92 -5.81 -0.55
N PRO A 491 54.53 -4.50 -0.69
CA PRO A 491 54.83 -3.47 0.33
C PRO A 491 53.89 -2.22 0.43
N ASN A 492 53.89 -1.60 1.63
CA ASN A 492 53.73 -0.19 2.05
C ASN A 492 53.03 0.91 1.20
N GLY A 493 52.20 1.72 1.89
CA GLY A 493 52.31 3.19 1.84
C GLY A 493 51.03 4.06 1.69
N GLU A 494 50.41 4.42 2.83
CA GLU A 494 49.66 5.65 3.20
C GLU A 494 48.52 6.26 2.33
N GLY A 495 47.35 6.47 2.96
CA GLY A 495 46.34 7.43 2.50
C GLY A 495 44.91 7.29 3.08
N SER A 496 44.68 7.83 4.28
CA SER A 496 43.42 8.34 4.90
C SER A 496 42.14 7.47 4.90
N GLY A 497 41.67 7.14 6.11
CA GLY A 497 40.58 6.19 6.36
C GLY A 497 39.16 6.73 6.51
N VAL A 498 38.24 5.78 6.68
CA VAL A 498 36.94 5.89 7.37
C VAL A 498 36.68 4.52 8.01
N GLU A 499 36.70 4.46 9.34
CA GLU A 499 36.47 3.25 10.14
C GLU A 499 34.97 2.89 10.21
N LYS A 500 34.68 1.59 10.11
CA LYS A 500 33.44 0.97 10.60
C LYS A 500 33.49 0.94 12.14
N PRO A 501 32.40 1.22 12.86
CA PRO A 501 32.40 1.02 14.31
C PRO A 501 32.39 -0.48 14.64
N SER A 502 33.45 -0.95 15.28
CA SER A 502 33.54 -2.25 15.95
C SER A 502 32.94 -2.11 17.35
N SER A 503 31.70 -2.58 17.53
CA SER A 503 31.15 -2.85 18.85
C SER A 503 31.67 -4.20 19.35
N THR A 504 32.91 -4.20 19.86
CA THR A 504 33.40 -5.29 20.70
C THR A 504 34.11 -4.64 21.88
N ILE A 505 33.45 -4.64 23.04
CA ILE A 505 34.08 -4.29 24.30
C ILE A 505 34.89 -5.53 24.69
N ASP A 506 36.22 -5.46 24.57
CA ASP A 506 37.15 -6.44 25.12
C ASP A 506 37.09 -6.40 26.66
N PRO A 507 36.90 -7.52 27.35
CA PRO A 507 36.90 -7.56 28.81
C PRO A 507 38.21 -8.14 29.34
N GLU A 508 39.31 -7.38 29.37
CA GLU A 508 40.46 -7.73 30.22
C GLU A 508 41.17 -6.47 30.77
N GLU A 509 40.97 -6.23 32.07
CA GLU A 509 42.01 -5.94 33.08
C GLU A 509 41.39 -5.20 34.29
N VAL A 510 40.75 -5.96 35.19
CA VAL A 510 40.65 -5.55 36.59
C VAL A 510 41.36 -6.62 37.42
N LYS A 511 42.49 -6.20 37.99
CA LYS A 511 43.33 -7.03 38.87
C LYS A 511 42.50 -7.61 40.01
N ALA A 512 42.74 -8.90 40.23
CA ALA A 512 42.20 -9.72 41.29
C ALA A 512 42.31 -9.05 42.67
N ASP A 513 41.19 -9.07 43.40
CA ASP A 513 41.24 -9.41 44.81
C ASP A 513 40.24 -10.54 45.08
N THR A 514 40.69 -11.44 45.94
CA THR A 514 40.30 -12.84 46.05
C THR A 514 38.94 -13.03 46.74
N THR A 515 38.31 -14.17 46.45
CA THR A 515 37.21 -14.86 47.17
C THR A 515 35.76 -14.43 46.90
N GLU A 516 35.10 -15.13 45.96
CA GLU A 516 33.89 -15.93 46.18
C GLU A 516 33.51 -16.68 44.87
N ASN A 517 33.69 -18.00 44.87
CA ASN A 517 33.32 -18.90 43.76
C ASN A 517 31.86 -19.33 43.90
N GLY A 518 31.03 -19.15 42.86
CA GLY A 518 29.85 -20.00 42.66
C GLY A 518 28.59 -19.43 41.99
N THR A 519 28.48 -18.13 41.69
CA THR A 519 27.16 -17.53 41.33
C THR A 519 27.05 -16.90 39.94
N HIS A 520 28.15 -16.67 39.21
CA HIS A 520 28.08 -15.93 37.93
C HIS A 520 27.55 -16.74 36.73
N ALA A 521 27.72 -18.06 36.68
CA ALA A 521 27.26 -18.88 35.56
C ALA A 521 25.72 -19.10 35.59
N ASP A 522 25.15 -19.28 36.78
CA ASP A 522 23.69 -19.41 36.97
C ASP A 522 22.97 -18.07 36.73
N ASP A 523 23.58 -16.93 37.06
CA ASP A 523 22.99 -15.59 36.84
C ASP A 523 23.02 -15.18 35.35
N HIS A 524 23.98 -15.67 34.57
CA HIS A 524 24.01 -15.49 33.11
C HIS A 524 23.01 -16.41 32.39
N LEU A 525 22.92 -17.68 32.80
CA LEU A 525 21.98 -18.65 32.21
C LEU A 525 20.52 -18.31 32.54
N SER A 526 20.24 -17.76 33.73
CA SER A 526 18.92 -17.29 34.12
C SER A 526 18.50 -16.01 33.39
N LYS A 527 19.42 -15.07 33.14
CA LYS A 527 19.18 -13.89 32.27
C LYS A 527 18.93 -14.26 30.81
N LEU A 528 19.51 -15.36 30.33
CA LEU A 528 19.25 -15.88 28.98
C LEU A 528 17.92 -16.63 28.89
N ASN A 529 17.51 -17.35 29.93
CA ASN A 529 16.19 -18.00 30.00
C ASN A 529 15.01 -17.02 30.01
N THR A 530 15.23 -15.75 30.38
CA THR A 530 14.19 -14.70 30.33
C THR A 530 14.10 -13.97 28.99
N LYS A 531 15.14 -14.05 28.14
CA LYS A 531 15.19 -13.34 26.85
C LYS A 531 14.54 -14.17 25.75
N ARG A 532 13.89 -13.50 24.80
CA ARG A 532 13.24 -14.15 23.65
C ARG A 532 14.14 -14.14 22.42
N LEU A 533 13.96 -15.08 21.50
CA LEU A 533 14.66 -15.03 20.22
C LEU A 533 14.11 -13.88 19.38
N CYS A 534 14.99 -13.03 18.84
CA CYS A 534 14.60 -12.04 17.84
C CYS A 534 14.29 -12.73 16.51
N GLU A 535 13.11 -12.50 15.96
CA GLU A 535 12.74 -13.00 14.64
C GLU A 535 13.60 -12.35 13.56
N ARG A 536 14.03 -13.14 12.56
CA ARG A 536 14.92 -12.66 11.48
C ARG A 536 14.36 -11.48 10.71
N TRP A 537 13.04 -11.45 10.53
CA TRP A 537 12.40 -10.36 9.82
C TRP A 537 12.49 -9.04 10.62
N LEU A 538 12.37 -9.11 11.94
CA LEU A 538 12.47 -7.94 12.81
C LEU A 538 13.92 -7.43 12.85
N ASP A 539 14.90 -8.34 12.91
CA ASP A 539 16.31 -7.98 12.80
C ASP A 539 16.63 -7.31 11.44
N SER A 540 16.06 -7.81 10.35
CA SER A 540 16.14 -7.13 9.06
C SER A 540 15.52 -5.73 9.08
N LEU A 541 14.42 -5.51 9.82
CA LEU A 541 13.85 -4.17 9.97
C LEU A 541 14.78 -3.24 10.77
N PHE A 542 15.49 -3.73 11.79
CA PHE A 542 16.49 -2.96 12.52
C PHE A 542 17.64 -2.51 11.62
N MET A 543 18.13 -3.40 10.75
CA MET A 543 19.19 -3.06 9.79
C MET A 543 18.73 -1.99 8.80
N VAL A 544 17.51 -2.12 8.27
CA VAL A 544 16.94 -1.14 7.33
C VAL A 544 16.62 0.19 8.03
N LEU A 545 16.18 0.16 9.29
CA LEU A 545 16.01 1.36 10.09
C LEU A 545 17.34 2.08 10.32
N TYR A 546 18.41 1.36 10.62
CA TYR A 546 19.75 1.93 10.76
C TYR A 546 20.22 2.60 9.47
N GLU A 547 20.00 1.96 8.31
CA GLU A 547 20.31 2.55 7.01
C GLU A 547 19.55 3.87 6.77
N ASP A 548 18.24 3.89 7.03
CA ASP A 548 17.40 5.08 6.90
C ASP A 548 17.87 6.21 7.85
N LEU A 549 18.16 5.90 9.13
CA LEU A 549 18.68 6.86 10.11
C LEU A 549 20.05 7.41 9.72
N ARG A 550 20.94 6.56 9.21
CA ARG A 550 22.28 6.95 8.75
C ARG A 550 22.18 7.94 7.59
N VAL A 551 21.38 7.62 6.57
CA VAL A 551 21.18 8.49 5.41
C VAL A 551 20.54 9.82 5.83
N TYR A 552 19.54 9.77 6.71
CA TYR A 552 18.92 10.98 7.26
C TYR A 552 19.95 11.86 8.00
N THR A 553 20.77 11.27 8.86
CA THR A 553 21.79 11.99 9.64
C THR A 553 22.86 12.62 8.74
N ILE A 554 23.32 11.89 7.71
CA ILE A 554 24.26 12.42 6.71
C ILE A 554 23.64 13.63 6.02
N TRP A 555 22.41 13.53 5.54
CA TRP A 555 21.71 14.62 4.89
C TRP A 555 21.58 15.85 5.79
N ARG A 556 21.12 15.69 7.04
CA ARG A 556 20.98 16.81 7.99
C ARG A 556 22.33 17.46 8.33
N THR A 557 23.37 16.64 8.49
CA THR A 557 24.73 17.14 8.77
C THR A 557 25.28 17.93 7.58
N GLN A 558 25.14 17.41 6.37
CA GLN A 558 25.57 18.12 5.15
C GLN A 558 24.81 19.44 4.98
N MET A 559 23.48 19.45 5.16
CA MET A 559 22.71 20.69 5.10
C MET A 559 23.20 21.72 6.13
N ALA A 560 23.48 21.30 7.36
CA ALA A 560 24.00 22.19 8.39
C ALA A 560 25.39 22.75 8.05
N GLN A 561 26.29 21.91 7.53
CA GLN A 561 27.63 22.32 7.09
C GLN A 561 27.58 23.36 5.96
N TYR A 562 26.77 23.12 4.93
CA TYR A 562 26.60 24.05 3.82
C TYR A 562 25.99 25.37 4.29
N ARG A 563 25.00 25.32 5.18
CA ARG A 563 24.41 26.53 5.80
C ARG A 563 25.45 27.31 6.60
N ALA A 564 26.33 26.64 7.35
CA ALA A 564 27.40 27.28 8.10
C ALA A 564 28.46 27.93 7.19
N GLN A 565 28.76 27.31 6.03
CA GLN A 565 29.67 27.84 5.02
C GLN A 565 29.02 28.91 4.12
N GLN A 566 27.74 29.28 4.36
CA GLN A 566 26.94 30.15 3.50
C GLN A 566 26.90 29.69 2.03
N MET A 567 27.06 28.38 1.80
CA MET A 567 26.96 27.76 0.48
C MET A 567 25.55 27.21 0.26
N GLN A 568 25.08 27.26 -0.98
CA GLN A 568 23.81 26.64 -1.34
C GLN A 568 23.94 25.12 -1.36
N TYR A 569 23.15 24.42 -0.56
CA TYR A 569 23.02 22.97 -0.64
C TYR A 569 22.15 22.61 -1.84
N LYS A 570 22.78 22.15 -2.93
CA LYS A 570 22.10 21.77 -4.17
C LYS A 570 21.98 20.26 -4.25
N LYS A 571 20.77 19.80 -4.53
CA LYS A 571 20.38 18.41 -4.74
C LYS A 571 19.37 18.34 -5.87
N SER A 572 19.32 17.19 -6.51
CA SER A 572 18.39 16.86 -7.58
C SER A 572 16.94 16.87 -7.09
N ALA A 573 15.97 17.10 -7.99
CA ALA A 573 14.55 17.08 -7.61
C ALA A 573 14.12 15.70 -7.10
N GLU A 574 14.67 14.63 -7.67
CA GLU A 574 14.41 13.25 -7.27
C GLU A 574 15.05 12.92 -5.92
N GLU A 575 16.27 13.40 -5.67
CA GLU A 575 16.91 13.28 -4.36
C GLU A 575 16.08 13.94 -3.27
N TRP A 576 15.56 15.15 -3.50
CA TRP A 576 14.68 15.84 -2.54
C TRP A 576 13.38 15.08 -2.27
N GLU A 577 12.79 14.45 -3.30
CA GLU A 577 11.59 13.62 -3.13
C GLU A 577 11.87 12.37 -2.27
N ILE A 578 13.00 11.71 -2.50
CA ILE A 578 13.43 10.54 -1.73
C ILE A 578 13.73 10.94 -0.27
N LEU A 579 14.44 12.06 -0.06
CA LEU A 579 14.77 12.57 1.26
C LEU A 579 13.52 13.00 2.03
N GLY A 580 12.56 13.65 1.38
CA GLY A 580 11.26 13.96 1.98
C GLY A 580 10.50 12.70 2.39
N SER A 581 10.50 11.67 1.53
CA SER A 581 9.89 10.38 1.82
C SER A 581 10.59 9.64 2.97
N LEU A 582 11.92 9.77 3.09
CA LEU A 582 12.73 9.21 4.16
C LEU A 582 12.41 9.88 5.51
N ALA A 583 12.43 11.22 5.54
CA ALA A 583 12.08 11.98 6.73
C ALA A 583 10.67 11.66 7.22
N GLU A 584 9.71 11.53 6.30
CA GLU A 584 8.34 11.14 6.62
C GLU A 584 8.26 9.74 7.24
N ARG A 585 9.01 8.75 6.71
CA ARG A 585 9.08 7.39 7.30
C ARG A 585 9.64 7.40 8.72
N LEU A 586 10.62 8.27 8.98
CA LEU A 586 11.26 8.47 10.28
C LEU A 586 10.48 9.39 11.24
N GLN A 587 9.23 9.77 10.89
CA GLN A 587 8.36 10.64 11.70
C GLN A 587 8.82 12.11 11.82
N HIS A 588 9.75 12.55 10.98
CA HIS A 588 10.25 13.93 10.90
C HIS A 588 9.46 14.75 9.86
N PHE A 589 8.24 15.14 10.22
CA PHE A 589 7.29 15.75 9.28
C PHE A 589 7.68 17.17 8.81
N ASP A 590 8.34 17.96 9.67
CA ASP A 590 8.72 19.33 9.33
C ASP A 590 9.90 19.35 8.34
N GLU A 591 10.89 18.50 8.57
CA GLU A 591 12.01 18.27 7.66
C GLU A 591 11.55 17.64 6.34
N ALA A 592 10.57 16.72 6.39
CA ALA A 592 9.95 16.18 5.18
C ALA A 592 9.31 17.29 4.35
N ALA A 593 8.59 18.22 4.99
CA ALA A 593 7.96 19.36 4.32
C ALA A 593 8.99 20.33 3.73
N GLU A 594 10.13 20.56 4.40
CA GLU A 594 11.26 21.33 3.87
C GLU A 594 11.80 20.70 2.58
N ALA A 595 12.06 19.38 2.60
CA ALA A 595 12.53 18.64 1.43
C ALA A 595 11.53 18.63 0.28
N TYR A 596 10.23 18.42 0.56
CA TYR A 596 9.21 18.45 -0.48
C TYR A 596 9.03 19.85 -1.09
N ARG A 597 9.13 20.93 -0.31
CA ARG A 597 9.12 22.30 -0.86
C ARG A 597 10.34 22.57 -1.74
N ALA A 598 11.52 22.07 -1.35
CA ALA A 598 12.72 22.16 -2.18
C ALA A 598 12.55 21.40 -3.51
N CYS A 599 11.96 20.19 -3.48
CA CYS A 599 11.59 19.43 -4.68
C CYS A 599 10.68 20.25 -5.61
N LEU A 600 9.58 20.78 -5.08
CA LEU A 600 8.58 21.55 -5.85
C LEU A 600 9.13 22.86 -6.43
N SER A 601 10.18 23.43 -5.82
CA SER A 601 10.85 24.61 -6.37
C SER A 601 11.68 24.32 -7.63
N LEU A 602 12.06 23.05 -7.83
CA LEU A 602 12.85 22.59 -8.97
C LEU A 602 11.95 21.97 -10.05
N ARG A 603 11.04 21.09 -9.65
CA ARG A 603 10.18 20.32 -10.55
C ARG A 603 8.86 19.99 -9.88
N PHE A 604 7.78 20.00 -10.64
CA PHE A 604 6.50 19.47 -10.16
C PHE A 604 6.63 17.97 -9.84
N SER A 605 6.24 17.59 -8.62
CA SER A 605 6.11 16.19 -8.21
C SER A 605 4.77 16.00 -7.48
N PRO A 606 3.89 15.09 -7.94
CA PRO A 606 2.62 14.82 -7.29
C PRO A 606 2.80 14.26 -5.87
N LYS A 607 3.86 13.47 -5.66
CA LYS A 607 4.20 12.91 -4.34
C LYS A 607 4.62 14.01 -3.37
N ALA A 608 5.52 14.90 -3.79
CA ALA A 608 5.97 16.02 -2.97
C ALA A 608 4.82 16.97 -2.64
N LEU A 609 3.96 17.28 -3.62
CA LEU A 609 2.80 18.15 -3.40
C LEU A 609 1.78 17.53 -2.45
N THR A 610 1.51 16.22 -2.56
CA THR A 610 0.65 15.49 -1.61
C THR A 610 1.25 15.52 -0.20
N GLY A 611 2.57 15.38 -0.07
CA GLY A 611 3.27 15.51 1.23
C GLY A 611 3.12 16.89 1.85
N VAL A 612 3.29 17.96 1.07
CA VAL A 612 3.10 19.36 1.54
C VAL A 612 1.62 19.67 1.82
N MET A 613 0.68 19.11 1.06
CA MET A 613 -0.76 19.31 1.25
C MET A 613 -1.20 18.91 2.66
N ARG A 614 -0.64 17.84 3.23
CA ARG A 614 -0.92 17.43 4.63
C ARG A 614 -0.50 18.48 5.65
N VAL A 615 0.53 19.28 5.35
CA VAL A 615 0.92 20.42 6.19
C VAL A 615 -0.11 21.53 6.07
N PHE A 616 -0.61 21.82 4.87
CA PHE A 616 -1.66 22.81 4.66
C PHE A 616 -2.98 22.43 5.33
N GLU A 617 -3.34 21.15 5.33
CA GLU A 617 -4.48 20.62 6.08
C GLU A 617 -4.30 20.82 7.59
N LYS A 618 -3.11 20.54 8.13
CA LYS A 618 -2.79 20.77 9.56
C LYS A 618 -2.82 22.25 9.94
N THR A 619 -2.31 23.14 9.08
CA THR A 619 -2.30 24.59 9.33
C THR A 619 -3.63 25.27 8.97
N LYS A 620 -4.60 24.51 8.44
CA LYS A 620 -5.90 25.01 7.94
C LYS A 620 -5.77 26.15 6.92
N SER A 621 -4.77 26.07 6.03
CA SER A 621 -4.61 27.06 4.95
C SER A 621 -5.49 26.72 3.75
N THR A 622 -6.71 27.26 3.71
CA THR A 622 -7.69 26.96 2.64
C THR A 622 -7.15 27.24 1.23
N ARG A 623 -6.49 28.39 1.05
CA ARG A 623 -6.02 28.83 -0.28
C ARG A 623 -4.92 27.91 -0.83
N ASP A 624 -3.97 27.54 0.02
CA ASP A 624 -2.86 26.68 -0.39
C ASP A 624 -3.33 25.25 -0.64
N THR A 625 -4.26 24.73 0.18
CA THR A 625 -4.86 23.41 -0.05
C THR A 625 -5.64 23.36 -1.36
N VAL A 626 -6.45 24.38 -1.67
CA VAL A 626 -7.18 24.46 -2.96
C VAL A 626 -6.20 24.55 -4.14
N ALA A 627 -5.14 25.36 -4.02
CA ALA A 627 -4.13 25.49 -5.07
C ALA A 627 -3.34 24.19 -5.31
N ALA A 628 -3.05 23.43 -4.26
CA ALA A 628 -2.44 22.11 -4.35
C ALA A 628 -3.40 21.10 -5.01
N LEU A 629 -4.67 21.09 -4.57
CA LEU A 629 -5.69 20.20 -5.08
C LEU A 629 -5.93 20.38 -6.58
N ILE A 630 -6.03 21.62 -7.08
CA ILE A 630 -6.20 21.91 -8.51
C ILE A 630 -5.06 21.28 -9.33
N ARG A 631 -3.80 21.44 -8.88
CA ARG A 631 -2.64 20.87 -9.57
C ARG A 631 -2.62 19.34 -9.54
N LEU A 632 -2.95 18.73 -8.40
CA LEU A 632 -3.03 17.27 -8.28
C LEU A 632 -4.12 16.68 -9.17
N VAL A 633 -5.31 17.29 -9.20
CA VAL A 633 -6.42 16.89 -10.07
C VAL A 633 -6.04 17.04 -11.54
N THR A 634 -5.41 18.15 -11.92
CA THR A 634 -4.96 18.37 -13.30
C THR A 634 -3.92 17.33 -13.72
N TRP A 635 -2.96 17.03 -12.85
CA TRP A 635 -1.96 16.01 -13.09
C TRP A 635 -2.56 14.60 -13.22
N GLN A 636 -3.55 14.26 -12.40
CA GLN A 636 -4.26 12.98 -12.54
C GLN A 636 -5.05 12.89 -13.84
N TYR A 637 -5.71 13.98 -14.24
CA TYR A 637 -6.47 14.05 -15.48
C TYR A 637 -5.57 13.89 -16.71
N ARG A 638 -4.37 14.48 -16.67
CA ARG A 638 -3.30 14.28 -17.67
C ARG A 638 -2.90 12.80 -17.84
N TRP A 639 -3.10 11.98 -16.82
CA TRP A 639 -2.91 10.53 -16.82
C TRP A 639 -4.24 9.77 -16.84
N TYR A 640 -5.25 10.33 -17.51
CA TYR A 640 -6.57 9.74 -17.80
C TYR A 640 -7.40 9.38 -16.57
N SER A 641 -7.12 10.01 -15.43
CA SER A 641 -7.82 9.74 -14.17
C SER A 641 -8.72 10.91 -13.76
N GLN A 642 -10.03 10.69 -13.79
CA GLN A 642 -11.03 11.58 -13.21
C GLN A 642 -11.39 11.20 -11.78
N PHE A 643 -10.76 10.15 -11.22
CA PHE A 643 -11.15 9.60 -9.93
C PHE A 643 -9.97 9.37 -9.00
N SER A 644 -9.98 10.08 -7.87
CA SER A 644 -9.11 9.83 -6.73
C SER A 644 -9.91 10.01 -5.44
N PRO A 645 -10.17 8.92 -4.69
CA PRO A 645 -10.93 8.96 -3.44
C PRO A 645 -10.33 9.90 -2.39
N GLU A 646 -9.01 9.99 -2.33
CA GLU A 646 -8.26 10.79 -1.38
C GLU A 646 -8.36 12.29 -1.70
N LEU A 647 -8.22 12.68 -2.98
CA LEU A 647 -8.43 14.07 -3.40
C LEU A 647 -9.90 14.50 -3.25
N LEU A 648 -10.85 13.61 -3.54
CA LEU A 648 -12.27 13.84 -3.29
C LEU A 648 -12.55 14.05 -1.80
N ARG A 649 -11.94 13.24 -0.92
CA ARG A 649 -12.05 13.41 0.53
C ARG A 649 -11.52 14.77 0.98
N THR A 650 -10.33 15.19 0.52
CA THR A 650 -9.79 16.52 0.86
C THR A 650 -10.72 17.63 0.37
N MET A 651 -11.28 17.52 -0.84
CA MET A 651 -12.28 18.48 -1.34
C MET A 651 -13.52 18.53 -0.44
N ARG A 652 -14.03 17.37 -0.01
CA ARG A 652 -15.19 17.30 0.88
C ARG A 652 -14.93 18.00 2.21
N ILE A 653 -13.80 17.69 2.86
CA ILE A 653 -13.44 18.28 4.15
C ILE A 653 -13.32 19.80 4.02
N LEU A 654 -12.73 20.30 2.92
CA LEU A 654 -12.67 21.74 2.64
C LEU A 654 -14.06 22.37 2.48
N ILE A 655 -15.00 21.68 1.82
CA ILE A 655 -16.38 22.16 1.64
C ILE A 655 -17.13 22.14 2.98
N GLU A 656 -16.95 21.09 3.79
CA GLU A 656 -17.56 20.95 5.12
C GLU A 656 -17.07 22.04 6.09
N ASP A 657 -15.77 22.39 6.05
CA ASP A 657 -15.18 23.38 6.94
C ASP A 657 -15.43 24.84 6.51
N GLU A 658 -15.34 25.14 5.21
CA GLU A 658 -15.29 26.53 4.69
C GLU A 658 -16.50 26.94 3.85
N GLY A 659 -17.31 25.96 3.42
CA GLY A 659 -18.48 26.15 2.56
C GLY A 659 -18.16 26.13 1.06
N ALA A 660 -19.06 25.53 0.27
CA ALA A 660 -18.90 25.33 -1.17
C ALA A 660 -18.69 26.64 -1.96
N LEU A 661 -19.42 27.72 -1.61
CA LEU A 661 -19.30 29.03 -2.26
C LEU A 661 -17.90 29.63 -2.14
N LYS A 662 -17.29 29.53 -0.95
CA LYS A 662 -15.96 30.09 -0.68
C LYS A 662 -14.91 29.33 -1.47
N VAL A 663 -14.97 27.99 -1.45
CA VAL A 663 -14.08 27.13 -2.24
C VAL A 663 -14.23 27.47 -3.74
N ARG A 664 -15.47 27.56 -4.24
CA ARG A 664 -15.75 27.92 -5.63
C ARG A 664 -15.18 29.28 -6.01
N SER A 665 -15.36 30.30 -5.16
CA SER A 665 -14.83 31.64 -5.38
C SER A 665 -13.30 31.65 -5.42
N ILE A 666 -12.62 30.87 -4.56
CA ILE A 666 -11.17 30.74 -4.57
C ILE A 666 -10.70 30.09 -5.88
N VAL A 667 -11.36 29.01 -6.32
CA VAL A 667 -11.03 28.34 -7.60
C VAL A 667 -11.22 29.32 -8.78
N GLN A 668 -12.32 30.06 -8.83
CA GLN A 668 -12.59 31.04 -9.90
C GLN A 668 -11.66 32.25 -9.88
N ALA A 669 -11.09 32.59 -8.72
CA ALA A 669 -10.13 33.69 -8.60
C ALA A 669 -8.72 33.30 -9.09
N THR A 670 -8.47 32.02 -9.40
CA THR A 670 -7.17 31.60 -9.95
C THR A 670 -7.03 32.00 -11.43
N SER A 671 -5.81 32.34 -11.85
CA SER A 671 -5.49 32.70 -13.23
C SER A 671 -5.24 31.48 -14.13
N LEU A 672 -5.83 30.33 -13.82
CA LEU A 672 -5.62 29.07 -14.53
C LEU A 672 -6.57 28.96 -15.74
N PRO A 673 -6.27 28.08 -16.72
CA PRO A 673 -7.16 27.83 -17.85
C PRO A 673 -8.57 27.43 -17.41
N GLN A 674 -9.59 27.83 -18.18
CA GLN A 674 -10.99 27.59 -17.83
C GLN A 674 -11.32 26.10 -17.70
N ASP A 675 -10.73 25.25 -18.54
CA ASP A 675 -10.99 23.80 -18.51
C ASP A 675 -10.47 23.14 -17.22
N VAL A 676 -9.35 23.64 -16.69
CA VAL A 676 -8.80 23.21 -15.38
C VAL A 676 -9.73 23.62 -14.23
N ILE A 677 -10.32 24.81 -14.33
CA ILE A 677 -11.31 25.32 -13.38
C ILE A 677 -12.57 24.46 -13.44
N THR A 678 -13.10 24.17 -14.63
CA THR A 678 -14.28 23.32 -14.85
C THR A 678 -14.05 21.90 -14.35
N LEU A 679 -12.87 21.32 -14.60
CA LEU A 679 -12.47 20.02 -14.05
C LEU A 679 -12.51 20.01 -12.52
N THR A 680 -11.94 21.03 -11.87
CA THR A 680 -11.96 21.14 -10.40
C THR A 680 -13.39 21.34 -9.87
N HIS A 681 -14.22 22.11 -10.58
CA HIS A 681 -15.63 22.25 -10.24
C HIS A 681 -16.41 20.94 -10.35
N SER A 682 -16.07 20.03 -11.25
CA SER A 682 -16.72 18.71 -11.34
C SER A 682 -16.52 17.86 -10.08
N TYR A 683 -15.33 17.94 -9.47
CA TYR A 683 -15.05 17.29 -8.19
C TYR A 683 -15.91 17.87 -7.06
N ALA A 684 -16.11 19.19 -7.04
CA ALA A 684 -17.00 19.84 -6.07
C ALA A 684 -18.49 19.52 -6.35
N ALA A 685 -18.88 19.41 -7.63
CA ALA A 685 -20.26 19.14 -8.04
C ALA A 685 -20.78 17.78 -7.55
N LEU A 686 -19.87 16.80 -7.35
CA LEU A 686 -20.21 15.51 -6.73
C LEU A 686 -20.90 15.70 -5.38
N PHE A 687 -20.34 16.56 -4.53
CA PHE A 687 -20.86 16.80 -3.18
C PHE A 687 -22.16 17.60 -3.17
N VAL A 688 -22.34 18.47 -4.17
CA VAL A 688 -23.62 19.15 -4.41
C VAL A 688 -24.70 18.13 -4.79
N ASN A 689 -24.41 17.19 -5.70
CA ASN A 689 -25.35 16.14 -6.09
C ASN A 689 -25.74 15.24 -4.89
N PHE A 690 -24.81 15.03 -3.96
CA PHE A 690 -25.03 14.24 -2.75
C PHE A 690 -25.64 15.03 -1.58
N HIS A 691 -25.89 16.33 -1.75
CA HIS A 691 -26.41 17.22 -0.71
C HIS A 691 -25.56 17.13 0.59
N SER A 692 -24.24 17.12 0.43
CA SER A 692 -23.29 17.04 1.55
C SER A 692 -23.34 18.32 2.40
N SER A 693 -22.98 18.21 3.69
CA SER A 693 -22.90 19.37 4.59
C SER A 693 -22.02 20.48 4.01
N GLY A 694 -22.47 21.73 4.11
CA GLY A 694 -21.73 22.89 3.58
C GLY A 694 -21.95 23.19 2.09
N THR A 695 -22.87 22.47 1.43
CA THR A 695 -23.22 22.70 0.01
C THR A 695 -24.45 23.60 -0.21
N ASP A 696 -25.13 24.04 0.84
CA ASP A 696 -26.37 24.84 0.80
C ASP A 696 -26.19 26.31 0.33
N GLY A 697 -25.05 26.63 -0.28
CA GLY A 697 -24.65 27.99 -0.69
C GLY A 697 -24.64 28.21 -2.19
#